data_AF-A0A3C0LCT2-F1
#
_entry.id   AF-A0A3C0LCT2-F1
#
_cell.length_a   1.000
_cell.length_b   1.000
_cell.length_c   1.000
_cell.angle_alpha   90.00
_cell.angle_beta   90.00
_cell.angle_gamma   90.00
#
_symmetry.space_group_name_H-M   'P 1'
#
loop_
_entity.id
_entity.type
_entity.pdbx_description
1 polymer ?
#
loop_
_entity_poly.entity_id
_entity_poly.type
_entity_poly.pdbx_seq_one_letter_code
_entity_poly.pdbx_strand_id
1 'polypeptide(L)'
;MDHAVVKGVGHILVHCPSLVIYGHALQEEMKGGVDKSLDLLLPHLRKYNEAVNYLPNQVYIGNLGPEVLGNYTQPWWDNKNILRNAKRFGPYGEILPQDEFFALMKIVDVFDLVWLEKSFTAEIIKKLEKHPLLSAFDLQKLGEGKEKGKIEEEIGKNKALALIDIDDNCNLIGCICCAHKSDINLSAQVILENIASKASASLALKYALKNVDFYPEKIEYIIECSEEAVGDAFQRGGGNLAKSIGEVVRCNNATGTDLRAFCAAPTYGLLTAASHVVAGTFKKIAVVAGGSVPKLGMNFKKHLEKNMPILEDTIAAFAIIVGEDDGKNPIIRNEICGRHVIAKKSSPQEVMEALVSEPLMRANKKIIDVDKFAAELHNPEILIPAGAGDVARSNYRMIAALAVRRNEIKREEINKFVQQKGMMGFVPTQGHIPSGVPFVAFARKMILEKKINNTLIIGKGSLFLGRMTNLFDGVSLLLEKNNSQKAIDKKSEKIEPGRGIKKSKKIRIGVSTFGYEHNLEELISACQEISNYEDWIEPLIIESDKIPPGENFNSYLNRLIDSREIDGGLAMHYTFTKGIASVGKIISPYNGNTLYLATTTGYSASQRIEALIRNVIAGIAVAKTGGIIEPKVGLLNLEGAAIAKRALLELIDKGYFFKLSASLRKNQGDLLRGNDLLSGEFDVVVTDSLTGNILVKILSAYTTGGKKEILGYGYGPGVGEGVQRIVNIISRASGKTVITNAIKFTAEMVRGDLIYIYKKEIEKAYKCGLKGIIEKYCISTSSNTTSNNLENKLPIKRVLDEEIEGVDIMEIENAVDCLLKNSIYAASGMGCTGAIIMLNNKDKEKAIDILKKEGFLISF
;
A
#
# COMPACT_ATOMS: atom_id res chain seq x y z
N MET A 1 2.11 -14.13 3.46
CA MET A 1 1.77 -12.72 3.20
C MET A 1 2.87 -12.17 2.33
N ASP A 2 2.50 -11.50 1.25
CA ASP A 2 3.48 -10.71 0.50
C ASP A 2 3.84 -9.50 1.36
N HIS A 3 5.13 -9.26 1.57
CA HIS A 3 5.63 -8.13 2.36
C HIS A 3 6.01 -6.96 1.43
N ALA A 4 6.01 -5.74 1.95
CA ALA A 4 6.65 -4.63 1.27
C ALA A 4 8.18 -4.72 1.42
N VAL A 5 8.94 -4.22 0.45
CA VAL A 5 10.41 -4.19 0.49
C VAL A 5 10.98 -2.80 0.26
N VAL A 6 12.16 -2.55 0.84
CA VAL A 6 12.94 -1.32 0.61
C VAL A 6 13.74 -1.46 -0.69
N LYS A 7 13.25 -0.89 -1.79
CA LYS A 7 13.86 -1.03 -3.11
C LYS A 7 15.02 -0.08 -3.34
N GLY A 8 14.84 1.21 -3.06
CA GLY A 8 15.78 2.27 -3.38
C GLY A 8 15.92 3.29 -2.25
N VAL A 9 17.07 3.95 -2.20
CA VAL A 9 17.41 4.93 -1.18
C VAL A 9 18.21 6.08 -1.81
N GLY A 10 17.93 7.30 -1.36
CA GLY A 10 18.63 8.51 -1.77
C GLY A 10 18.82 9.44 -0.58
N HIS A 11 20.02 9.99 -0.39
CA HIS A 11 20.35 10.91 0.70
C HIS A 11 20.98 12.18 0.13
N ILE A 12 20.57 13.34 0.62
CA ILE A 12 21.16 14.63 0.29
C ILE A 12 21.55 15.34 1.56
N LEU A 13 22.79 15.83 1.61
CA LEU A 13 23.21 16.81 2.59
C LEU A 13 23.48 18.10 1.82
N VAL A 14 22.99 19.22 2.33
CA VAL A 14 23.26 20.53 1.73
C VAL A 14 24.00 21.37 2.75
N HIS A 15 25.13 21.92 2.36
CA HIS A 15 25.87 22.89 3.16
C HIS A 15 25.32 24.29 2.88
N CYS A 16 24.76 24.93 3.91
CA CYS A 16 24.03 26.19 3.81
C CYS A 16 24.49 27.19 4.89
N PRO A 17 25.79 27.56 4.93
CA PRO A 17 26.32 28.37 6.01
C PRO A 17 25.69 29.76 6.09
N SER A 18 25.34 30.42 4.98
CA SER A 18 24.68 31.72 5.02
C SER A 18 23.22 31.64 5.44
N LEU A 19 22.54 30.49 5.25
CA LEU A 19 21.16 30.31 5.71
C LEU A 19 21.05 30.09 7.23
N VAL A 20 22.17 29.91 7.95
CA VAL A 20 22.15 29.80 9.42
C VAL A 20 21.51 31.04 10.05
N ILE A 21 21.68 32.22 9.45
CA ILE A 21 21.02 33.46 9.91
C ILE A 21 19.50 33.36 9.94
N TYR A 22 18.91 32.52 9.09
CA TYR A 22 17.47 32.28 9.02
C TYR A 22 17.01 31.10 9.89
N GLY A 23 17.91 30.48 10.66
CA GLY A 23 17.55 29.48 11.66
C GLY A 23 16.74 30.10 12.80
N HIS A 24 15.76 29.34 13.34
CA HIS A 24 14.81 29.88 14.32
C HIS A 24 15.48 30.43 15.58
N ALA A 25 16.46 29.68 16.13
CA ALA A 25 17.16 30.08 17.35
C ALA A 25 17.87 31.42 17.20
N LEU A 26 18.39 31.72 16.01
CA LEU A 26 19.11 32.96 15.74
C LEU A 26 18.16 34.11 15.41
N GLN A 27 17.07 33.83 14.69
CA GLN A 27 16.01 34.81 14.41
C GLN A 27 15.36 35.34 15.69
N GLU A 28 15.16 34.50 16.71
CA GLU A 28 14.64 34.94 18.02
C GLU A 28 15.63 35.86 18.75
N GLU A 29 16.93 35.60 18.65
CA GLU A 29 17.97 36.44 19.26
C GLU A 29 18.10 37.80 18.57
N MET A 30 17.97 37.83 17.24
CA MET A 30 17.97 39.08 16.45
C MET A 30 16.79 39.99 16.85
N LYS A 31 15.60 39.42 17.08
CA LYS A 31 14.43 40.18 17.57
C LYS A 31 14.66 40.79 18.96
N GLY A 32 15.54 40.20 19.76
CA GLY A 32 15.96 40.71 21.07
C GLY A 32 16.88 41.93 21.02
N GLY A 33 17.22 42.46 19.83
CA GLY A 33 18.06 43.65 19.66
C GLY A 33 19.56 43.36 19.61
N VAL A 34 19.96 42.11 19.38
CA VAL A 34 21.38 41.73 19.23
C VAL A 34 21.80 41.87 17.76
N ASP A 35 22.16 43.09 17.39
CA ASP A 35 22.49 43.53 16.01
C ASP A 35 23.86 43.04 15.48
N LYS A 36 24.45 42.01 16.09
CA LYS A 36 25.84 41.55 15.81
C LYS A 36 25.97 40.05 15.50
N SER A 37 24.88 39.37 15.17
CA SER A 37 24.90 37.91 15.03
C SER A 37 25.72 37.45 13.82
N LEU A 38 25.61 38.07 12.64
CA LEU A 38 26.35 37.59 11.47
C LEU A 38 27.87 37.73 11.64
N ASP A 39 28.38 38.88 12.08
CA ASP A 39 29.82 39.09 12.30
C ASP A 39 30.41 38.13 13.35
N LEU A 40 29.62 37.76 14.36
CA LEU A 40 30.01 36.78 15.37
C LEU A 40 30.00 35.33 14.83
N LEU A 41 29.17 35.04 13.84
CA LEU A 41 29.03 33.70 13.27
C LEU A 41 30.02 33.44 12.14
N LEU A 42 30.32 34.45 11.31
CA LEU A 42 31.17 34.34 10.13
C LEU A 42 32.50 33.58 10.41
N PRO A 43 33.25 33.85 11.49
CA PRO A 43 34.48 33.12 11.79
C PRO A 43 34.29 31.64 12.14
N HIS A 44 33.07 31.24 12.51
CA HIS A 44 32.71 29.90 12.95
C HIS A 44 31.93 29.11 11.89
N LEU A 45 31.48 29.74 10.80
CA LEU A 45 30.86 29.05 9.69
C LEU A 45 31.91 28.29 8.88
N ARG A 46 31.60 27.04 8.53
CA ARG A 46 32.53 26.19 7.79
C ARG A 46 32.53 26.57 6.33
N LYS A 47 33.67 26.38 5.67
CA LYS A 47 33.77 26.37 4.21
C LYS A 47 33.25 25.06 3.65
N TYR A 48 32.84 25.07 2.39
CA TYR A 48 32.29 23.88 1.72
C TYR A 48 33.21 22.65 1.82
N ASN A 49 34.51 22.81 1.58
CA ASN A 49 35.46 21.70 1.66
C ASN A 49 35.58 21.11 3.08
N GLU A 50 35.42 21.92 4.12
CA GLU A 50 35.41 21.42 5.50
C GLU A 50 34.16 20.59 5.78
N ALA A 51 33.00 21.02 5.27
CA ALA A 51 31.77 20.24 5.33
C ALA A 51 31.87 18.93 4.53
N VAL A 52 32.52 18.92 3.37
CA VAL A 52 32.78 17.69 2.59
C VAL A 52 33.73 16.75 3.34
N ASN A 53 34.81 17.29 3.92
CA ASN A 53 35.83 16.50 4.62
C ASN A 53 35.40 16.02 6.02
N TYR A 54 34.28 16.53 6.53
CA TYR A 54 33.74 16.17 7.83
C TYR A 54 33.23 14.72 7.86
N LEU A 55 33.75 13.94 8.80
CA LEU A 55 33.60 12.49 8.85
C LEU A 55 32.12 12.02 8.90
N PRO A 56 31.24 12.57 9.76
CA PRO A 56 29.80 12.23 9.76
C PRO A 56 29.09 12.53 8.44
N ASN A 57 29.47 13.58 7.73
CA ASN A 57 28.86 13.94 6.45
C ASN A 57 29.19 12.89 5.36
N GLN A 58 30.42 12.37 5.37
CA GLN A 58 30.82 11.27 4.49
C GLN A 58 30.13 9.94 4.84
N VAL A 59 29.82 9.72 6.12
CA VAL A 59 28.93 8.62 6.51
C VAL A 59 27.55 8.87 5.89
N TYR A 60 26.92 10.02 6.11
CA TYR A 60 25.54 10.30 5.65
C TYR A 60 25.28 9.95 4.17
N ILE A 61 26.18 10.33 3.25
CA ILE A 61 26.06 10.05 1.82
C ILE A 61 26.52 8.64 1.39
N GLY A 62 27.02 7.83 2.34
CA GLY A 62 27.33 6.42 2.17
C GLY A 62 28.77 6.09 1.74
N ASN A 63 29.67 7.08 1.72
CA ASN A 63 31.09 6.84 1.39
C ASN A 63 31.78 6.02 2.49
N LEU A 64 31.34 6.18 3.74
CA LEU A 64 31.81 5.42 4.90
C LEU A 64 30.62 4.76 5.60
N GLY A 65 30.87 3.63 6.27
CA GLY A 65 29.90 3.01 7.17
C GLY A 65 29.90 3.70 8.55
N PRO A 66 28.75 3.73 9.27
CA PRO A 66 28.66 4.37 10.58
C PRO A 66 29.56 3.72 11.65
N GLU A 67 29.91 2.45 11.48
CA GLU A 67 30.85 1.73 12.35
C GLU A 67 32.27 2.34 12.35
N VAL A 68 32.64 3.03 11.26
CA VAL A 68 33.98 3.61 11.10
C VAL A 68 34.20 4.78 12.06
N LEU A 69 33.14 5.47 12.49
CA LEU A 69 33.23 6.62 13.41
C LEU A 69 33.93 6.28 14.73
N GLY A 70 33.76 5.06 15.23
CA GLY A 70 34.40 4.60 16.46
C GLY A 70 35.93 4.45 16.37
N ASN A 71 36.48 4.45 15.16
CA ASN A 71 37.93 4.32 14.93
C ASN A 71 38.65 5.67 14.96
N TYR A 72 37.93 6.78 15.00
CA TYR A 72 38.49 8.14 14.99
C TYR A 72 38.28 8.83 16.33
N THR A 73 39.32 9.51 16.79
CA THR A 73 39.26 10.36 17.98
C THR A 73 38.48 11.64 17.68
N GLN A 74 37.55 12.00 18.56
CA GLN A 74 36.88 13.31 18.54
C GLN A 74 37.82 14.41 19.09
N PRO A 75 37.65 15.69 18.68
CA PRO A 75 36.63 16.16 17.75
C PRO A 75 36.95 15.88 16.26
N TRP A 76 35.96 15.49 15.47
CA TRP A 76 36.13 15.15 14.04
C TRP A 76 36.24 16.37 13.13
N TRP A 77 35.81 17.55 13.60
CA TRP A 77 35.99 18.81 12.87
C TRP A 77 37.39 19.41 13.06
N ASP A 78 38.22 18.86 13.96
CA ASP A 78 39.61 19.29 14.08
C ASP A 78 40.38 18.96 12.80
N ASN A 79 41.24 19.89 12.35
CA ASN A 79 42.04 19.76 11.14
C ASN A 79 42.94 18.50 11.10
N LYS A 80 43.23 17.88 12.24
CA LYS A 80 43.98 16.61 12.33
C LYS A 80 43.11 15.39 12.00
N ASN A 81 41.80 15.50 12.17
CA ASN A 81 40.83 14.40 12.05
C ASN A 81 39.95 14.49 10.80
N ILE A 82 39.96 15.61 10.07
CA ILE A 82 39.26 15.75 8.79
C ILE A 82 39.84 14.83 7.70
N LEU A 83 38.98 14.36 6.80
CA LEU A 83 39.38 13.47 5.71
C LEU A 83 40.04 14.28 4.57
N ARG A 84 41.26 13.93 4.17
CA ARG A 84 42.00 14.70 3.14
C ARG A 84 41.54 14.48 1.69
N ASN A 85 40.83 13.38 1.41
CA ASN A 85 40.41 12.98 0.06
C ASN A 85 38.91 12.64 0.02
N ALA A 86 38.09 13.34 0.81
CA ALA A 86 36.65 13.11 0.81
C ALA A 86 36.02 13.52 -0.52
N LYS A 87 34.89 12.90 -0.86
CA LYS A 87 34.21 13.13 -2.12
C LYS A 87 32.85 13.77 -1.86
N ARG A 88 32.47 14.71 -2.73
CA ARG A 88 31.12 15.29 -2.78
C ARG A 88 30.04 14.23 -2.99
N PHE A 89 30.28 13.28 -3.90
CA PHE A 89 29.34 12.23 -4.27
C PHE A 89 29.62 10.93 -3.52
N GLY A 90 28.56 10.21 -3.20
CA GLY A 90 28.59 8.88 -2.59
C GLY A 90 27.48 7.96 -3.11
N PRO A 91 27.42 6.71 -2.66
CA PRO A 91 26.48 5.71 -3.16
C PRO A 91 25.00 6.06 -2.94
N TYR A 92 24.68 6.88 -1.93
CA TYR A 92 23.30 7.26 -1.63
C TYR A 92 22.95 8.66 -2.15
N GLY A 93 23.94 9.53 -2.39
CA GLY A 93 23.72 10.84 -2.99
C GLY A 93 24.92 11.76 -2.83
N GLU A 94 24.72 13.00 -2.38
CA GLU A 94 25.80 14.00 -2.37
C GLU A 94 25.72 15.04 -1.25
N ILE A 95 26.84 15.74 -1.06
CA ILE A 95 26.96 16.96 -0.25
C ILE A 95 26.91 18.16 -1.21
N LEU A 96 25.75 18.80 -1.33
CA LEU A 96 25.52 19.91 -2.25
C LEU A 96 26.05 21.24 -1.67
N PRO A 97 26.81 22.05 -2.43
CA PRO A 97 27.19 23.40 -1.99
C PRO A 97 26.01 24.38 -2.06
N GLN A 98 26.11 25.47 -1.30
CA GLN A 98 25.02 26.44 -1.13
C GLN A 98 24.60 27.14 -2.42
N ASP A 99 25.55 27.50 -3.28
CA ASP A 99 25.30 28.19 -4.55
C ASP A 99 24.43 27.34 -5.49
N GLU A 100 24.76 26.06 -5.62
CA GLU A 100 23.96 25.08 -6.38
C GLU A 100 22.61 24.83 -5.72
N PHE A 101 22.52 24.92 -4.39
CA PHE A 101 21.25 24.81 -3.69
C PHE A 101 20.33 26.01 -3.93
N PHE A 102 20.85 27.23 -4.01
CA PHE A 102 20.06 28.42 -4.36
C PHE A 102 19.48 28.30 -5.76
N ALA A 103 20.28 27.80 -6.72
CA ALA A 103 19.77 27.45 -8.04
C ALA A 103 18.73 26.33 -7.99
N LEU A 104 18.92 25.29 -7.17
CA LEU A 104 17.91 24.24 -7.00
C LEU A 104 16.59 24.78 -6.40
N MET A 105 16.66 25.69 -5.44
CA MET A 105 15.49 26.40 -4.90
C MET A 105 14.76 27.15 -5.99
N LYS A 106 15.48 27.84 -6.90
CA LYS A 106 14.88 28.48 -8.07
C LYS A 106 14.24 27.49 -9.04
N ILE A 107 14.87 26.35 -9.28
CA ILE A 107 14.35 25.31 -10.20
C ILE A 107 13.02 24.71 -9.70
N VAL A 108 12.84 24.57 -8.39
CA VAL A 108 11.62 24.00 -7.80
C VAL A 108 10.52 25.03 -7.53
N ASP A 109 10.84 26.32 -7.64
CA ASP A 109 9.93 27.43 -7.49
C ASP A 109 9.03 27.57 -8.73
N VAL A 110 7.72 27.49 -8.51
CA VAL A 110 6.69 27.61 -9.56
C VAL A 110 5.96 28.95 -9.51
N PHE A 111 6.28 29.81 -8.54
CA PHE A 111 5.59 31.08 -8.29
C PHE A 111 6.49 32.32 -8.44
N ASP A 112 7.72 32.16 -8.93
CA ASP A 112 8.74 33.23 -9.08
C ASP A 112 9.03 33.95 -7.75
N LEU A 113 9.07 33.19 -6.65
CA LEU A 113 9.37 33.66 -5.29
C LEU A 113 10.87 33.61 -4.95
N VAL A 114 11.67 32.88 -5.71
CA VAL A 114 13.14 32.89 -5.59
C VAL A 114 13.69 33.78 -6.70
N TRP A 115 14.35 34.87 -6.36
CA TRP A 115 15.02 35.72 -7.33
C TRP A 115 16.53 35.53 -7.21
N LEU A 116 17.19 35.27 -8.33
CA LEU A 116 18.63 35.17 -8.42
C LEU A 116 19.17 36.32 -9.27
N GLU A 117 20.32 36.85 -8.91
CA GLU A 117 21.00 37.92 -9.64
C GLU A 117 21.47 37.40 -11.00
N LYS A 118 21.46 38.28 -12.01
CA LYS A 118 21.72 37.96 -13.41
C LYS A 118 23.11 37.37 -13.66
N SER A 119 24.17 37.97 -13.12
CA SER A 119 25.54 37.45 -13.26
C SER A 119 25.70 36.09 -12.58
N PHE A 120 25.19 35.95 -11.35
CA PHE A 120 25.18 34.67 -10.63
C PHE A 120 24.43 33.58 -11.42
N THR A 121 23.25 33.91 -11.96
CA THR A 121 22.42 32.97 -12.73
C THR A 121 23.16 32.46 -13.97
N ALA A 122 23.85 33.34 -14.69
CA ALA A 122 24.63 32.97 -15.87
C ALA A 122 25.82 32.05 -15.53
N GLU A 123 26.44 32.23 -14.37
CA GLU A 123 27.55 31.40 -13.91
C GLU A 123 27.10 30.04 -13.40
N ILE A 124 26.05 30.02 -12.58
CA ILE A 124 25.57 28.77 -11.95
C ILE A 124 24.97 27.81 -12.99
N ILE A 125 24.38 28.31 -14.07
CA ILE A 125 23.92 27.47 -15.20
C ILE A 125 25.08 26.64 -15.76
N LYS A 126 26.24 27.26 -16.04
CA LYS A 126 27.44 26.56 -16.57
C LYS A 126 27.98 25.52 -15.60
N LYS A 127 27.85 25.77 -14.30
CA LYS A 127 28.24 24.81 -13.25
C LYS A 127 27.30 23.61 -13.23
N LEU A 128 25.99 23.86 -13.27
CA LEU A 128 24.94 22.84 -13.15
C LEU A 128 24.73 22.01 -14.42
N GLU A 129 25.18 22.46 -15.60
CA GLU A 129 25.25 21.63 -16.82
C GLU A 129 26.02 20.33 -16.60
N LYS A 130 26.96 20.32 -15.66
CA LYS A 130 27.77 19.14 -15.32
C LYS A 130 27.13 18.27 -14.24
N HIS A 131 26.00 18.68 -13.67
CA HIS A 131 25.36 17.96 -12.58
C HIS A 131 24.71 16.68 -13.09
N PRO A 132 24.98 15.51 -12.49
CA PRO A 132 24.59 14.20 -13.06
C PRO A 132 23.08 13.90 -13.05
N LEU A 133 22.27 14.78 -12.48
CA LEU A 133 20.82 14.58 -12.26
C LEU A 133 19.94 15.76 -12.68
N LEU A 134 20.55 16.87 -13.12
CA LEU A 134 19.79 18.02 -13.62
C LEU A 134 19.75 17.96 -15.15
N SER A 135 18.56 18.07 -15.70
CA SER A 135 18.33 18.06 -17.14
C SER A 135 18.38 19.47 -17.71
N ALA A 136 18.54 19.60 -19.03
CA ALA A 136 18.44 20.90 -19.72
C ALA A 136 17.10 21.60 -19.42
N PHE A 137 16.01 20.84 -19.25
CA PHE A 137 14.72 21.39 -18.85
C PHE A 137 14.71 21.95 -17.43
N ASP A 138 15.42 21.33 -16.49
CA ASP A 138 15.57 21.87 -15.14
C ASP A 138 16.32 23.21 -15.20
N LEU A 139 17.42 23.29 -15.98
CA LEU A 139 18.24 24.50 -16.10
C LEU A 139 17.50 25.67 -16.74
N GLN A 140 16.58 25.41 -17.68
CA GLN A 140 15.75 26.46 -18.30
C GLN A 140 14.91 27.24 -17.27
N LYS A 141 14.55 26.62 -16.14
CA LYS A 141 13.75 27.26 -15.09
C LYS A 141 14.51 28.36 -14.32
N LEU A 142 15.83 28.40 -14.43
CA LEU A 142 16.66 29.45 -13.82
C LEU A 142 16.43 30.82 -14.49
N GLY A 143 16.09 30.82 -15.78
CA GLY A 143 15.87 32.03 -16.56
C GLY A 143 17.13 32.91 -16.67
N GLU A 144 16.93 34.20 -16.89
CA GLU A 144 18.02 35.19 -17.05
C GLU A 144 18.46 35.82 -15.71
N GLY A 145 17.79 35.53 -14.60
CA GLY A 145 17.97 36.25 -13.34
C GLY A 145 17.34 37.66 -13.33
N LYS A 146 17.55 38.39 -12.24
CA LYS A 146 17.04 39.76 -12.01
C LYS A 146 18.21 40.71 -11.81
N GLU A 147 18.02 41.98 -12.21
CA GLU A 147 18.98 43.05 -11.97
C GLU A 147 19.16 43.29 -10.46
N LYS A 148 20.41 43.46 -10.00
CA LYS A 148 20.76 43.62 -8.59
C LYS A 148 19.93 44.70 -7.87
N GLY A 149 19.73 45.86 -8.50
CA GLY A 149 18.94 46.95 -7.92
C GLY A 149 17.46 46.60 -7.65
N LYS A 150 16.86 45.68 -8.43
CA LYS A 150 15.49 45.19 -8.16
C LYS A 150 15.44 44.26 -6.96
N ILE A 151 16.48 43.44 -6.78
CA ILE A 151 16.60 42.54 -5.62
C ILE A 151 16.77 43.39 -4.35
N GLU A 152 17.62 44.41 -4.38
CA GLU A 152 17.81 45.36 -3.28
C GLU A 152 16.51 46.10 -2.93
N GLU A 153 15.74 46.52 -3.94
CA GLU A 153 14.43 47.14 -3.74
C GLU A 153 13.43 46.18 -3.06
N GLU A 154 13.38 44.92 -3.50
CA GLU A 154 12.47 43.91 -2.95
C GLU A 154 12.80 43.58 -1.48
N ILE A 155 14.10 43.51 -1.14
CA ILE A 155 14.56 43.35 0.24
C ILE A 155 14.17 44.58 1.08
N GLY A 156 14.48 45.79 0.61
CA GLY A 156 14.28 47.02 1.36
C GLY A 156 12.82 47.42 1.56
N LYS A 157 11.95 47.16 0.56
CA LYS A 157 10.54 47.62 0.58
C LYS A 157 9.53 46.52 0.88
N ASN A 158 9.80 45.29 0.44
CA ASN A 158 8.82 44.19 0.45
C ASN A 158 9.19 43.06 1.41
N LYS A 159 10.17 43.28 2.31
CA LYS A 159 10.60 42.34 3.36
C LYS A 159 11.07 40.99 2.81
N ALA A 160 11.64 40.97 1.61
CA ALA A 160 12.30 39.77 1.10
C ALA A 160 13.56 39.45 1.90
N LEU A 161 13.91 38.16 1.97
CA LEU A 161 15.14 37.70 2.64
C LEU A 161 16.29 37.66 1.64
N ALA A 162 17.44 38.22 2.01
CA ALA A 162 18.63 38.21 1.16
C ALA A 162 19.25 36.81 1.06
N LEU A 163 19.71 36.44 -0.13
CA LEU A 163 20.58 35.28 -0.33
C LEU A 163 21.98 35.83 -0.58
N ILE A 164 22.93 35.48 0.29
CA ILE A 164 24.31 35.99 0.22
C ILE A 164 25.34 34.88 0.09
N ASP A 165 26.45 35.22 -0.57
CA ASP A 165 27.68 34.42 -0.58
C ASP A 165 28.63 34.89 0.51
N ILE A 166 28.79 34.09 1.57
CA ILE A 166 29.71 34.44 2.66
C ILE A 166 31.18 34.27 2.28
N ASP A 167 31.50 33.48 1.24
CA ASP A 167 32.87 33.27 0.79
C ASP A 167 33.32 34.40 -0.17
N ASP A 168 32.39 35.13 -0.77
CA ASP A 168 32.62 36.30 -1.64
C ASP A 168 32.17 37.60 -0.97
N ASN A 169 32.81 37.98 0.15
CA ASN A 169 32.56 39.25 0.86
C ASN A 169 31.07 39.55 1.14
N CYS A 170 30.26 38.53 1.45
CA CYS A 170 28.81 38.66 1.64
C CYS A 170 28.07 39.23 0.42
N ASN A 171 28.54 38.92 -0.79
CA ASN A 171 27.93 39.37 -2.04
C ASN A 171 26.47 38.92 -2.15
N LEU A 172 25.61 39.82 -2.65
CA LEU A 172 24.18 39.58 -2.81
C LEU A 172 23.93 38.71 -4.04
N ILE A 173 23.57 37.45 -3.82
CA ILE A 173 23.23 36.47 -4.86
C ILE A 173 21.76 36.58 -5.29
N GLY A 174 20.86 36.96 -4.39
CA GLY A 174 19.44 36.88 -4.66
C GLY A 174 18.55 37.26 -3.49
N CYS A 175 17.26 36.95 -3.60
CA CYS A 175 16.34 37.05 -2.48
C CYS A 175 15.21 36.01 -2.53
N ILE A 176 14.58 35.79 -1.38
CA ILE A 176 13.32 35.06 -1.24
C ILE A 176 12.21 36.07 -0.99
N CYS A 177 11.22 36.10 -1.88
CA CYS A 177 10.09 37.01 -1.82
C CYS A 177 8.98 36.48 -0.90
N CYS A 178 8.19 37.38 -0.34
CA CYS A 178 6.95 37.00 0.34
C CYS A 178 5.92 36.54 -0.70
N ALA A 179 5.22 35.44 -0.45
CA ALA A 179 4.09 35.03 -1.28
C ALA A 179 2.82 35.83 -0.97
N HIS A 180 2.75 36.45 0.22
CA HIS A 180 1.67 37.35 0.60
C HIS A 180 2.16 38.46 1.52
N LYS A 181 1.59 39.67 1.41
CA LYS A 181 2.07 40.87 2.14
C LYS A 181 1.87 40.82 3.65
N SER A 182 0.81 40.15 4.11
CA SER A 182 0.38 40.17 5.52
C SER A 182 0.22 38.79 6.15
N ASP A 183 0.23 37.71 5.36
CA ASP A 183 0.08 36.37 5.93
C ASP A 183 1.45 35.87 6.36
N ILE A 184 1.61 35.67 7.67
CA ILE A 184 2.86 35.20 8.26
C ILE A 184 3.27 33.80 7.76
N ASN A 185 2.29 32.95 7.40
CA ASN A 185 2.53 31.60 6.85
C ASN A 185 2.99 31.64 5.38
N LEU A 186 2.90 32.82 4.74
CA LEU A 186 3.36 33.08 3.38
C LEU A 186 4.44 34.19 3.36
N SER A 187 5.07 34.44 4.51
CA SER A 187 6.22 35.33 4.64
C SER A 187 7.44 34.73 3.94
N ALA A 188 8.40 35.59 3.55
CA ALA A 188 9.64 35.14 2.91
C ALA A 188 10.40 34.08 3.73
N GLN A 189 10.34 34.15 5.07
CA GLN A 189 10.91 33.13 5.96
C GLN A 189 10.25 31.76 5.76
N VAL A 190 8.92 31.68 5.85
CA VAL A 190 8.21 30.40 5.69
C VAL A 190 8.32 29.88 4.25
N ILE A 191 8.39 30.78 3.26
CA ILE A 191 8.65 30.39 1.86
C ILE A 191 10.05 29.80 1.70
N LEU A 192 11.09 30.38 2.32
CA LEU A 192 12.44 29.80 2.32
C LEU A 192 12.43 28.39 2.92
N GLU A 193 11.77 28.20 4.07
CA GLU A 193 11.67 26.90 4.74
C GLU A 193 11.01 25.85 3.82
N ASN A 194 9.86 26.19 3.25
CA ASN A 194 9.10 25.31 2.36
C ASN A 194 9.85 24.97 1.07
N ILE A 195 10.48 25.97 0.42
CA ILE A 195 11.22 25.77 -0.82
C ILE A 195 12.51 24.97 -0.56
N ALA A 196 13.21 25.21 0.54
CA ALA A 196 14.41 24.45 0.91
C ALA A 196 14.07 22.97 1.16
N SER A 197 12.96 22.69 1.85
CA SER A 197 12.47 21.32 2.04
C SER A 197 12.09 20.68 0.71
N LYS A 198 11.29 21.36 -0.13
CA LYS A 198 10.91 20.89 -1.48
C LYS A 198 12.13 20.58 -2.36
N ALA A 199 13.11 21.48 -2.41
CA ALA A 199 14.32 21.39 -3.22
C ALA A 199 15.16 20.17 -2.82
N SER A 200 15.50 20.08 -1.54
CA SER A 200 16.34 19.01 -1.00
C SER A 200 15.66 17.63 -1.11
N ALA A 201 14.36 17.52 -0.82
CA ALA A 201 13.58 16.30 -1.00
C ALA A 201 13.49 15.85 -2.46
N SER A 202 13.29 16.79 -3.38
CA SER A 202 13.21 16.49 -4.82
C SER A 202 14.52 15.88 -5.33
N LEU A 203 15.66 16.43 -4.93
CA LEU A 203 16.96 15.89 -5.31
C LEU A 203 17.21 14.52 -4.66
N ALA A 204 16.84 14.33 -3.38
CA ALA A 204 16.93 13.03 -2.71
C ALA A 204 16.11 11.96 -3.44
N LEU A 205 14.90 12.29 -3.90
CA LEU A 205 14.07 11.38 -4.68
C LEU A 205 14.67 11.07 -6.06
N LYS A 206 15.24 12.07 -6.76
CA LYS A 206 16.00 11.83 -8.01
C LYS A 206 17.15 10.83 -7.79
N TYR A 207 17.89 10.93 -6.68
CA TYR A 207 18.91 9.94 -6.32
C TYR A 207 18.33 8.56 -6.02
N ALA A 208 17.26 8.48 -5.22
CA ALA A 208 16.63 7.21 -4.89
C ALA A 208 16.18 6.44 -6.13
N LEU A 209 15.62 7.15 -7.12
CA LEU A 209 15.21 6.59 -8.42
C LEU A 209 16.42 6.17 -9.28
N LYS A 210 17.44 7.03 -9.40
CA LYS A 210 18.69 6.74 -10.12
C LYS A 210 19.38 5.49 -9.59
N ASN A 211 19.47 5.36 -8.26
CA ASN A 211 20.20 4.27 -7.61
C ASN A 211 19.56 2.89 -7.81
N VAL A 212 18.34 2.83 -8.33
CA VAL A 212 17.63 1.58 -8.67
C VAL A 212 17.17 1.51 -10.12
N ASP A 213 17.61 2.46 -10.95
CA ASP A 213 17.24 2.57 -12.37
C ASP A 213 15.72 2.55 -12.60
N PHE A 214 14.98 3.34 -11.80
CA PHE A 214 13.53 3.48 -11.93
C PHE A 214 13.14 4.78 -12.61
N TYR A 215 12.19 4.68 -13.53
CA TYR A 215 11.49 5.83 -14.09
C TYR A 215 10.56 6.47 -13.05
N PRO A 216 10.52 7.81 -12.93
CA PRO A 216 9.64 8.52 -11.99
C PRO A 216 8.16 8.12 -12.06
N GLU A 217 7.65 7.81 -13.26
CA GLU A 217 6.26 7.40 -13.53
C GLU A 217 5.88 6.06 -12.88
N LYS A 218 6.86 5.30 -12.37
CA LYS A 218 6.61 4.08 -11.60
C LYS A 218 6.18 4.36 -10.17
N ILE A 219 6.35 5.57 -9.67
CA ILE A 219 5.87 5.98 -8.35
C ILE A 219 4.39 6.33 -8.46
N GLU A 220 3.56 5.69 -7.64
CA GLU A 220 2.10 5.86 -7.61
C GLU A 220 1.65 6.68 -6.39
N TYR A 221 2.51 6.76 -5.36
CA TYR A 221 2.22 7.51 -4.15
C TYR A 221 3.49 8.12 -3.55
N ILE A 222 3.37 9.32 -3.01
CA ILE A 222 4.45 10.00 -2.28
C ILE A 222 3.96 10.32 -0.87
N ILE A 223 4.72 9.88 0.13
CA ILE A 223 4.53 10.25 1.53
C ILE A 223 5.67 11.17 1.91
N GLU A 224 5.37 12.44 2.11
CA GLU A 224 6.33 13.43 2.58
C GLU A 224 6.26 13.48 4.11
N CYS A 225 7.39 13.37 4.80
CA CYS A 225 7.43 13.23 6.26
C CYS A 225 8.46 14.14 6.94
N SER A 226 8.79 15.29 6.35
CA SER A 226 9.55 16.35 7.02
C SER A 226 8.70 17.11 8.04
N GLU A 227 9.29 18.15 8.65
CA GLU A 227 8.64 18.98 9.68
C GLU A 227 7.81 20.12 9.10
N GLU A 228 8.04 20.49 7.83
CA GLU A 228 7.49 21.72 7.25
C GLU A 228 5.99 21.59 6.97
N ALA A 229 5.20 22.59 7.37
CA ALA A 229 3.76 22.64 7.14
C ALA A 229 3.44 23.74 6.13
N VAL A 230 3.04 23.36 4.92
CA VAL A 230 2.74 24.31 3.85
C VAL A 230 1.27 24.73 3.90
N GLY A 231 0.98 26.01 3.67
CA GLY A 231 -0.37 26.53 3.56
C GLY A 231 -0.48 27.95 4.12
N ASP A 232 -1.52 28.67 3.68
CA ASP A 232 -1.86 29.98 4.22
C ASP A 232 -2.46 29.88 5.63
N ALA A 233 -2.83 31.03 6.21
CA ALA A 233 -3.40 31.11 7.55
C ALA A 233 -4.67 30.28 7.78
N PHE A 234 -5.45 29.98 6.74
CA PHE A 234 -6.70 29.20 6.81
C PHE A 234 -6.47 27.69 6.74
N GLN A 235 -5.37 27.25 6.13
CA GLN A 235 -5.11 25.83 5.81
C GLN A 235 -3.65 25.42 6.06
N ARG A 236 -3.09 25.79 7.21
CA ARG A 236 -1.72 25.41 7.60
C ARG A 236 -1.55 23.89 7.60
N GLY A 237 -0.58 23.38 6.83
CA GLY A 237 -0.36 21.96 6.65
C GLY A 237 -1.34 21.27 5.69
N GLY A 238 -2.25 22.02 5.05
CA GLY A 238 -3.12 21.54 3.97
C GLY A 238 -2.49 21.67 2.58
N GLY A 239 -1.42 22.45 2.44
CA GLY A 239 -0.63 22.52 1.22
C GLY A 239 0.18 21.24 1.02
N ASN A 240 -0.02 20.56 -0.10
CA ASN A 240 0.51 19.21 -0.35
C ASN A 240 1.95 19.23 -0.87
N LEU A 241 2.92 19.17 0.06
CA LEU A 241 4.35 19.19 -0.25
C LEU A 241 4.75 17.93 -1.04
N ALA A 242 4.20 16.75 -0.71
CA ALA A 242 4.42 15.50 -1.43
C ALA A 242 4.13 15.60 -2.93
N LYS A 243 2.98 16.17 -3.31
CA LYS A 243 2.63 16.38 -4.73
C LYS A 243 3.52 17.42 -5.38
N SER A 244 3.89 18.48 -4.66
CA SER A 244 4.82 19.49 -5.19
C SER A 244 6.20 18.90 -5.50
N ILE A 245 6.67 17.94 -4.70
CA ILE A 245 7.92 17.20 -4.95
C ILE A 245 7.73 16.27 -6.16
N GLY A 246 6.61 15.54 -6.22
CA GLY A 246 6.27 14.67 -7.34
C GLY A 246 6.22 15.40 -8.68
N GLU A 247 5.70 16.63 -8.70
CA GLU A 247 5.69 17.51 -9.88
C GLU A 247 7.12 17.82 -10.37
N VAL A 248 8.01 18.21 -9.46
CA VAL A 248 9.42 18.53 -9.81
C VAL A 248 10.15 17.30 -10.35
N VAL A 249 9.93 16.13 -9.75
CA VAL A 249 10.60 14.89 -10.15
C VAL A 249 9.91 14.21 -11.35
N ARG A 250 8.72 14.67 -11.74
CA ARG A 250 7.86 14.11 -12.81
C ARG A 250 7.31 12.73 -12.50
N CYS A 251 6.96 12.49 -11.24
CA CYS A 251 6.20 11.32 -10.82
C CYS A 251 4.73 11.46 -11.27
N ASN A 252 4.48 11.50 -12.58
CA ASN A 252 3.21 11.92 -13.18
C ASN A 252 2.00 11.05 -12.78
N ASN A 253 2.25 9.81 -12.39
CA ASN A 253 1.22 8.88 -11.94
C ASN A 253 1.01 8.89 -10.42
N ALA A 254 1.77 9.72 -9.68
CA ALA A 254 1.72 9.77 -8.24
C ALA A 254 0.64 10.72 -7.72
N THR A 255 -0.12 10.24 -6.73
CA THR A 255 -0.75 11.13 -5.74
C THR A 255 0.14 11.23 -4.50
N GLY A 256 -0.24 12.01 -3.49
CA GLY A 256 0.62 12.14 -2.30
C GLY A 256 -0.06 12.78 -1.10
N THR A 257 0.54 12.55 0.06
CA THR A 257 0.12 13.13 1.34
C THR A 257 1.32 13.49 2.19
N ASP A 258 1.12 14.49 3.03
CA ASP A 258 2.08 14.91 4.04
C ASP A 258 1.73 14.23 5.36
N LEU A 259 2.71 13.54 5.95
CA LEU A 259 2.60 12.86 7.23
C LEU A 259 3.45 13.60 8.27
N ARG A 260 2.81 14.05 9.35
CA ARG A 260 3.48 14.80 10.42
C ARG A 260 3.38 14.04 11.74
N ALA A 261 4.55 13.72 12.31
CA ALA A 261 4.70 13.08 13.62
C ALA A 261 6.09 13.37 14.22
N PHE A 262 6.62 14.58 13.95
CA PHE A 262 7.95 15.02 14.39
C PHE A 262 9.05 13.97 14.07
N CYS A 263 9.96 13.67 15.00
CA CYS A 263 11.01 12.67 14.82
C CYS A 263 10.51 11.24 14.52
N ALA A 264 9.23 10.92 14.80
CA ALA A 264 8.65 9.61 14.47
C ALA A 264 8.10 9.54 13.04
N ALA A 265 7.90 10.68 12.37
CA ALA A 265 7.24 10.77 11.06
C ALA A 265 7.88 9.86 9.99
N PRO A 266 9.22 9.74 9.88
CA PRO A 266 9.80 8.84 8.89
C PRO A 266 9.51 7.36 9.11
N THR A 267 9.46 6.93 10.37
CA THR A 267 9.15 5.52 10.67
C THR A 267 7.66 5.23 10.43
N TYR A 268 6.78 6.20 10.76
CA TYR A 268 5.38 6.14 10.33
C TYR A 268 5.26 6.13 8.81
N GLY A 269 6.02 6.96 8.08
CA GLY A 269 6.00 7.01 6.62
C GLY A 269 6.34 5.66 5.98
N LEU A 270 7.37 4.97 6.48
CA LEU A 270 7.72 3.62 6.04
C LEU A 270 6.64 2.59 6.38
N LEU A 271 6.05 2.66 7.58
CA LEU A 271 4.99 1.73 7.99
C LEU A 271 3.71 1.94 7.16
N THR A 272 3.34 3.19 6.90
CA THR A 272 2.19 3.57 6.06
C THR A 272 2.42 3.13 4.62
N ALA A 273 3.62 3.38 4.06
CA ALA A 273 3.97 2.91 2.72
C ALA A 273 3.91 1.38 2.63
N ALA A 274 4.47 0.67 3.61
CA ALA A 274 4.41 -0.79 3.66
C ALA A 274 2.97 -1.29 3.73
N SER A 275 2.12 -0.64 4.52
CA SER A 275 0.70 -1.00 4.66
C SER A 275 -0.07 -0.81 3.35
N HIS A 276 0.15 0.28 2.61
CA HIS A 276 -0.46 0.49 1.30
C HIS A 276 0.00 -0.52 0.25
N VAL A 277 1.29 -0.87 0.25
CA VAL A 277 1.85 -1.89 -0.66
C VAL A 277 1.25 -3.26 -0.36
N VAL A 278 1.23 -3.66 0.91
CA VAL A 278 0.66 -4.96 1.32
C VAL A 278 -0.85 -5.02 1.06
N ALA A 279 -1.56 -3.90 1.21
CA ALA A 279 -2.99 -3.80 0.89
C ALA A 279 -3.27 -3.79 -0.62
N GLY A 280 -2.25 -3.65 -1.48
CA GLY A 280 -2.40 -3.56 -2.93
C GLY A 280 -2.95 -2.21 -3.43
N THR A 281 -3.01 -1.17 -2.57
CA THR A 281 -3.49 0.17 -2.96
C THR A 281 -2.53 0.85 -3.92
N PHE A 282 -1.23 0.76 -3.62
CA PHE A 282 -0.15 1.33 -4.45
C PHE A 282 1.01 0.34 -4.48
N LYS A 283 1.61 0.09 -5.64
CA LYS A 283 2.68 -0.89 -5.86
C LYS A 283 4.06 -0.34 -5.52
N LYS A 284 4.27 0.95 -5.75
CA LYS A 284 5.53 1.64 -5.41
C LYS A 284 5.25 3.03 -4.87
N ILE A 285 5.87 3.30 -3.73
CA ILE A 285 5.64 4.49 -2.92
C ILE A 285 6.99 5.10 -2.61
N ALA A 286 7.11 6.42 -2.76
CA ALA A 286 8.27 7.16 -2.28
C ALA A 286 7.96 7.73 -0.90
N VAL A 287 8.76 7.39 0.11
CA VAL A 287 8.77 8.06 1.42
C VAL A 287 9.91 9.06 1.41
N VAL A 288 9.61 10.34 1.52
CA VAL A 288 10.59 11.43 1.33
C VAL A 288 10.54 12.41 2.51
N ALA A 289 11.67 13.02 2.83
CA ALA A 289 11.72 14.15 3.76
C ALA A 289 12.78 15.14 3.31
N GLY A 290 12.40 16.42 3.25
CA GLY A 290 13.29 17.54 2.96
C GLY A 290 13.88 18.16 4.21
N GLY A 291 14.97 18.91 4.02
CA GLY A 291 15.68 19.56 5.10
C GLY A 291 14.92 20.73 5.73
N SER A 292 15.21 21.00 7.00
CA SER A 292 14.52 22.02 7.80
C SER A 292 15.44 23.19 8.15
N VAL A 293 15.19 24.34 7.51
CA VAL A 293 15.93 25.60 7.73
C VAL A 293 15.79 26.12 9.18
N PRO A 294 14.64 26.03 9.86
CA PRO A 294 14.49 26.46 11.25
C PRO A 294 15.48 25.79 12.22
N LYS A 295 16.02 24.63 11.84
CA LYS A 295 16.95 23.82 12.64
C LYS A 295 18.43 24.16 12.38
N LEU A 296 18.73 25.01 11.41
CA LEU A 296 20.09 25.52 11.22
C LEU A 296 20.52 26.34 12.44
N GLY A 297 21.75 26.10 12.89
CA GLY A 297 22.32 26.78 14.05
C GLY A 297 21.52 26.62 15.35
N MET A 298 20.69 25.59 15.52
CA MET A 298 19.82 25.46 16.71
C MET A 298 20.59 25.56 18.05
N ASN A 299 21.83 25.08 18.10
CA ASN A 299 22.72 25.13 19.25
C ASN A 299 23.91 26.09 19.06
N PHE A 300 23.82 27.07 18.17
CA PHE A 300 24.94 27.96 17.80
C PHE A 300 25.65 28.60 19.00
N LYS A 301 24.89 29.06 20.01
CA LYS A 301 25.44 29.65 21.23
C LYS A 301 26.44 28.73 21.92
N LYS A 302 26.12 27.43 22.00
CA LYS A 302 26.98 26.43 22.64
C LYS A 302 28.20 26.10 21.79
N HIS A 303 28.11 26.21 20.47
CA HIS A 303 29.28 26.12 19.60
C HIS A 303 30.21 27.34 19.81
N LEU A 304 29.66 28.56 19.85
CA LEU A 304 30.43 29.79 20.09
C LEU A 304 31.10 29.80 21.47
N GLU A 305 30.35 29.49 22.54
CA GLU A 305 30.86 29.40 23.92
C GLU A 305 32.07 28.44 24.05
N LYS A 306 32.10 27.39 23.22
CA LYS A 306 33.15 26.36 23.23
C LYS A 306 34.18 26.53 22.11
N ASN A 307 34.13 27.65 21.39
CA ASN A 307 35.02 27.94 20.26
C ASN A 307 35.03 26.83 19.20
N MET A 308 33.85 26.30 18.89
CA MET A 308 33.64 25.25 17.90
C MET A 308 33.14 25.86 16.58
N PRO A 309 33.41 25.23 15.42
CA PRO A 309 32.68 25.57 14.21
C PRO A 309 31.19 25.23 14.37
N ILE A 310 30.34 25.94 13.63
CA ILE A 310 28.91 25.69 13.60
C ILE A 310 28.67 24.45 12.72
N LEU A 311 28.46 23.31 13.37
CA LEU A 311 28.22 22.04 12.68
C LEU A 311 26.78 21.89 12.15
N GLU A 312 25.86 22.71 12.65
CA GLU A 312 24.45 22.80 12.25
C GLU A 312 24.24 23.79 11.09
N ASP A 313 25.23 23.91 10.21
CA ASP A 313 25.20 24.66 8.94
C ASP A 313 24.82 23.77 7.75
N THR A 314 24.22 22.60 8.02
CA THR A 314 23.79 21.64 7.01
C THR A 314 22.33 21.25 7.19
N ILE A 315 21.58 21.22 6.09
CA ILE A 315 20.27 20.57 6.02
C ILE A 315 20.39 19.20 5.36
N ALA A 316 19.54 18.26 5.74
CA ALA A 316 19.62 16.88 5.28
C ALA A 316 18.27 16.43 4.75
N ALA A 317 18.26 15.57 3.74
CA ALA A 317 17.06 15.04 3.12
C ALA A 317 17.26 13.59 2.73
N PHE A 318 16.19 12.81 2.75
CA PHE A 318 16.21 11.43 2.30
C PHE A 318 14.99 11.08 1.44
N ALA A 319 15.14 10.03 0.64
CA ALA A 319 14.05 9.39 -0.08
C ALA A 319 14.24 7.88 -0.04
N ILE A 320 13.15 7.15 0.18
CA ILE A 320 13.12 5.68 0.22
C ILE A 320 11.98 5.19 -0.68
N ILE A 321 12.31 4.32 -1.63
CA ILE A 321 11.33 3.68 -2.50
C ILE A 321 10.91 2.37 -1.84
N VAL A 322 9.66 2.29 -1.42
CA VAL A 322 9.01 1.08 -0.90
C VAL A 322 8.16 0.48 -2.02
N GLY A 323 8.18 -0.84 -2.17
CA GLY A 323 7.30 -1.49 -3.15
C GLY A 323 7.11 -2.98 -2.92
N GLU A 324 6.43 -3.64 -3.84
CA GLU A 324 6.09 -5.07 -3.77
C GLU A 324 7.32 -5.98 -3.60
N ASP A 325 7.15 -7.08 -2.86
CA ASP A 325 8.18 -8.09 -2.64
C ASP A 325 8.82 -8.57 -3.96
N ASP A 326 10.13 -8.38 -4.09
CA ASP A 326 10.91 -8.83 -5.25
C ASP A 326 11.83 -10.03 -4.96
N GLY A 327 11.72 -10.61 -3.76
CA GLY A 327 12.55 -11.73 -3.30
C GLY A 327 14.02 -11.38 -3.06
N LYS A 328 14.42 -10.11 -3.18
CA LYS A 328 15.82 -9.67 -3.05
C LYS A 328 16.00 -8.63 -1.95
N ASN A 329 15.21 -7.57 -2.01
CA ASN A 329 15.33 -6.43 -1.11
C ASN A 329 14.76 -6.76 0.28
N PRO A 330 15.28 -6.14 1.36
CA PRO A 330 14.81 -6.39 2.72
C PRO A 330 13.31 -6.15 2.85
N ILE A 331 12.63 -7.07 3.54
CA ILE A 331 11.20 -6.99 3.82
C ILE A 331 10.94 -6.10 5.03
N ILE A 332 9.86 -5.33 4.96
CA ILE A 332 9.31 -4.54 6.06
C ILE A 332 8.30 -5.44 6.78
N ARG A 333 8.59 -5.83 8.02
CA ARG A 333 7.72 -6.66 8.87
C ARG A 333 6.71 -5.76 9.60
N ASN A 334 5.72 -5.25 8.87
CA ASN A 334 4.70 -4.33 9.40
C ASN A 334 3.87 -4.93 10.56
N GLU A 335 3.77 -6.25 10.63
CA GLU A 335 3.15 -6.97 11.74
C GLU A 335 3.99 -6.96 13.03
N ILE A 336 5.30 -6.74 12.92
CA ILE A 336 6.24 -6.59 14.04
C ILE A 336 6.49 -5.09 14.29
N CYS A 337 5.41 -4.32 14.39
CA CYS A 337 5.49 -2.89 14.69
C CYS A 337 5.36 -2.61 16.20
N GLY A 338 6.31 -1.86 16.77
CA GLY A 338 6.18 -1.27 18.10
C GLY A 338 5.33 -0.02 18.04
N ARG A 339 4.50 0.22 19.06
CA ARG A 339 3.56 1.35 19.09
C ARG A 339 3.49 1.89 20.51
N HIS A 340 3.80 3.17 20.68
CA HIS A 340 3.51 3.88 21.93
C HIS A 340 2.04 4.35 21.88
N VAL A 341 1.19 3.70 22.69
CA VAL A 341 -0.24 3.98 22.70
C VAL A 341 -0.58 5.11 23.67
N ILE A 342 -1.65 5.85 23.41
CA ILE A 342 -2.09 7.02 24.20
C ILE A 342 -2.17 6.73 25.71
N ALA A 343 -2.68 5.55 26.09
CA ALA A 343 -2.86 5.17 27.49
C ALA A 343 -1.54 4.78 28.21
N LYS A 344 -0.43 4.65 27.48
CA LYS A 344 0.85 4.22 28.03
C LYS A 344 1.61 5.40 28.62
N LYS A 345 2.32 5.20 29.73
CA LYS A 345 3.05 6.33 30.33
C LYS A 345 4.27 6.66 29.46
N SER A 346 4.75 7.86 29.68
CA SER A 346 5.76 8.52 28.84
C SER A 346 7.17 8.45 29.42
N SER A 347 7.43 7.52 30.37
CA SER A 347 8.78 7.33 30.89
C SER A 347 9.70 6.73 29.80
N PRO A 348 10.99 7.10 29.72
CA PRO A 348 11.88 6.58 28.68
C PRO A 348 11.93 5.05 28.61
N GLN A 349 11.85 4.39 29.77
CA GLN A 349 11.83 2.93 29.84
C GLN A 349 10.54 2.34 29.24
N GLU A 350 9.38 2.92 29.54
CA GLU A 350 8.10 2.44 29.02
C GLU A 350 7.95 2.68 27.52
N VAL A 351 8.46 3.81 27.03
CA VAL A 351 8.53 4.10 25.60
C VAL A 351 9.39 3.02 24.92
N MET A 352 10.61 2.77 25.41
CA MET A 352 11.48 1.75 24.81
C MET A 352 10.93 0.33 24.93
N GLU A 353 10.21 0.02 26.01
CA GLU A 353 9.50 -1.25 26.16
C GLU A 353 8.41 -1.42 25.09
N ALA A 354 7.62 -0.38 24.82
CA ALA A 354 6.59 -0.38 23.78
C ALA A 354 7.15 -0.50 22.36
N LEU A 355 8.30 0.11 22.12
CA LEU A 355 8.92 0.18 20.80
C LEU A 355 9.87 -0.99 20.51
N VAL A 356 10.37 -1.69 21.53
CA VAL A 356 11.37 -2.75 21.36
C VAL A 356 10.91 -4.07 21.93
N SER A 357 10.69 -4.14 23.25
CA SER A 357 10.42 -5.40 23.93
C SER A 357 9.11 -6.05 23.50
N GLU A 358 8.02 -5.27 23.49
CA GLU A 358 6.67 -5.76 23.19
C GLU A 358 6.48 -6.26 21.75
N PRO A 359 6.89 -5.54 20.69
CA PRO A 359 6.75 -6.05 19.33
C PRO A 359 7.57 -7.32 19.10
N LEU A 360 8.79 -7.41 19.65
CA LEU A 360 9.61 -8.62 19.55
C LEU A 360 8.98 -9.79 20.30
N MET A 361 8.40 -9.57 21.48
CA MET A 361 7.66 -10.60 22.22
C MET A 361 6.47 -11.14 21.43
N ARG A 362 5.66 -10.24 20.84
CA ARG A 362 4.52 -10.65 19.99
C ARG A 362 4.96 -11.52 18.81
N ALA A 363 6.17 -11.31 18.33
CA ALA A 363 6.78 -12.09 17.25
C ALA A 363 7.61 -13.30 17.74
N ASN A 364 7.58 -13.62 19.04
CA ASN A 364 8.39 -14.66 19.68
C ASN A 364 9.91 -14.52 19.40
N LYS A 365 10.40 -13.28 19.34
CA LYS A 365 11.82 -12.93 19.19
C LYS A 365 12.37 -12.30 20.47
N LYS A 366 13.66 -12.51 20.71
CA LYS A 366 14.43 -11.88 21.78
C LYS A 366 15.01 -10.54 21.29
N ILE A 367 15.35 -9.65 22.22
CA ILE A 367 16.09 -8.41 21.92
C ILE A 367 17.46 -8.78 21.34
N ILE A 368 18.08 -9.84 21.85
CA ILE A 368 19.38 -10.32 21.34
C ILE A 368 19.33 -10.92 19.93
N ASP A 369 18.15 -11.24 19.40
CA ASP A 369 17.99 -11.76 18.03
C ASP A 369 18.02 -10.64 16.96
N VAL A 370 18.00 -9.37 17.40
CA VAL A 370 18.10 -8.21 16.52
C VAL A 370 19.57 -7.85 16.32
N ASP A 371 20.05 -7.81 15.07
CA ASP A 371 21.47 -7.59 14.78
C ASP A 371 21.89 -6.13 15.00
N LYS A 372 21.03 -5.19 14.58
CA LYS A 372 21.23 -3.74 14.76
C LYS A 372 19.97 -3.02 15.22
N PHE A 373 20.15 -2.01 16.06
CA PHE A 373 19.10 -1.06 16.42
C PHE A 373 19.46 0.32 15.87
N ALA A 374 18.47 1.03 15.33
CA ALA A 374 18.63 2.41 14.90
C ALA A 374 17.61 3.29 15.64
N ALA A 375 18.09 4.11 16.57
CA ALA A 375 17.28 5.01 17.38
C ALA A 375 18.03 6.33 17.60
N GLU A 376 17.42 7.45 17.21
CA GLU A 376 17.94 8.80 17.46
C GLU A 376 19.42 8.98 17.10
N LEU A 377 19.71 8.93 15.80
CA LEU A 377 21.08 8.91 15.24
C LEU A 377 21.78 10.28 15.27
N HIS A 378 21.42 11.15 16.22
CA HIS A 378 22.02 12.47 16.39
C HIS A 378 23.53 12.40 16.50
N ASN A 379 24.22 13.24 15.75
CA ASN A 379 25.66 13.40 15.88
C ASN A 379 26.02 13.84 17.32
N PRO A 380 26.76 13.02 18.10
CA PRO A 380 27.11 13.34 19.47
C PRO A 380 28.01 14.57 19.60
N GLU A 381 28.77 14.91 18.55
CA GLU A 381 29.63 16.08 18.52
C GLU A 381 28.85 17.40 18.50
N ILE A 382 27.57 17.37 18.09
CA ILE A 382 26.67 18.52 18.17
C ILE A 382 25.98 18.56 19.55
N LEU A 383 25.48 17.42 20.01
CA LEU A 383 24.61 17.35 21.19
C LEU A 383 25.33 17.32 22.54
N ILE A 384 26.51 16.72 22.63
CA ILE A 384 27.28 16.70 23.89
C ILE A 384 27.66 18.14 24.29
N PRO A 385 28.18 19.00 23.39
CA PRO A 385 28.39 20.41 23.69
C PRO A 385 27.16 21.13 24.21
N ALA A 386 25.99 20.83 23.63
CA ALA A 386 24.70 21.42 23.98
C ALA A 386 24.10 20.90 25.30
N GLY A 387 24.74 19.92 25.95
CA GLY A 387 24.30 19.36 27.23
C GLY A 387 23.26 18.24 27.13
N ALA A 388 22.90 17.82 25.91
CA ALA A 388 21.97 16.69 25.69
C ALA A 388 22.66 15.32 25.81
N GLY A 389 24.01 15.27 25.78
CA GLY A 389 24.79 14.05 25.87
C GLY A 389 24.77 13.21 24.60
N ASP A 390 25.26 11.96 24.68
CA ASP A 390 25.23 11.00 23.59
C ASP A 390 23.87 10.28 23.56
N VAL A 391 22.93 10.85 22.81
CA VAL A 391 21.54 10.38 22.72
C VAL A 391 21.47 8.96 22.13
N ALA A 392 22.18 8.70 21.04
CA ALA A 392 22.19 7.38 20.39
C ALA A 392 22.68 6.29 21.37
N ARG A 393 23.83 6.52 22.03
CA ARG A 393 24.37 5.59 23.03
C ARG A 393 23.44 5.38 24.21
N SER A 394 22.76 6.44 24.66
CA SER A 394 21.79 6.37 25.76
C SER A 394 20.61 5.46 25.41
N ASN A 395 20.10 5.54 24.17
CA ASN A 395 19.06 4.64 23.69
C ASN A 395 19.54 3.17 23.66
N TYR A 396 20.73 2.88 23.14
CA TYR A 396 21.24 1.50 23.12
C TYR A 396 21.48 0.94 24.52
N ARG A 397 21.90 1.76 25.48
CA ARG A 397 21.98 1.37 26.90
C ARG A 397 20.61 1.02 27.47
N MET A 398 19.57 1.78 27.12
CA MET A 398 18.20 1.48 27.54
C MET A 398 17.71 0.15 26.95
N ILE A 399 17.99 -0.11 25.67
CA ILE A 399 17.66 -1.40 25.02
C ILE A 399 18.40 -2.56 25.71
N ALA A 400 19.69 -2.40 25.99
CA ALA A 400 20.48 -3.39 26.72
C ALA A 400 19.93 -3.63 28.14
N ALA A 401 19.50 -2.59 28.84
CA ALA A 401 18.87 -2.71 30.16
C ALA A 401 17.54 -3.49 30.11
N LEU A 402 16.74 -3.31 29.06
CA LEU A 402 15.54 -4.12 28.82
C LEU A 402 15.91 -5.60 28.58
N ALA A 403 17.00 -5.88 27.87
CA ALA A 403 17.50 -7.25 27.67
C ALA A 403 17.99 -7.90 28.98
N VAL A 404 18.65 -7.13 29.86
CA VAL A 404 19.02 -7.59 31.22
C VAL A 404 17.77 -7.91 32.04
N ARG A 405 16.76 -7.02 32.02
CA ARG A 405 15.50 -7.22 32.76
C ARG A 405 14.74 -8.47 32.30
N ARG A 406 14.95 -8.89 31.06
CA ARG A 406 14.37 -10.10 30.45
C ARG A 406 15.26 -11.34 30.58
N ASN A 407 16.37 -11.25 31.31
CA ASN A 407 17.36 -12.31 31.48
C ASN A 407 17.93 -12.83 30.13
N GLU A 408 18.02 -11.98 29.11
CA GLU A 408 18.61 -12.33 27.81
C GLU A 408 20.13 -12.11 27.77
N ILE A 409 20.63 -11.17 28.57
CA ILE A 409 22.06 -10.87 28.79
C ILE A 409 22.31 -10.56 30.26
N LYS A 410 23.56 -10.63 30.71
CA LYS A 410 23.97 -10.18 32.06
C LYS A 410 24.26 -8.67 32.09
N ARG A 411 24.25 -8.07 33.28
CA ARG A 411 24.47 -6.62 33.47
C ARG A 411 25.85 -6.17 32.98
N GLU A 412 26.85 -7.04 33.07
CA GLU A 412 28.23 -6.78 32.65
C GLU A 412 28.35 -6.72 31.10
N GLU A 413 27.38 -7.26 30.37
CA GLU A 413 27.38 -7.34 28.91
C GLU A 413 26.81 -6.08 28.23
N ILE A 414 26.29 -5.10 28.99
CA ILE A 414 25.66 -3.89 28.45
C ILE A 414 26.58 -3.13 27.48
N ASN A 415 27.85 -2.92 27.86
CA ASN A 415 28.77 -2.16 27.00
C ASN A 415 29.08 -2.92 25.70
N LYS A 416 29.23 -4.25 25.77
CA LYS A 416 29.41 -5.12 24.60
C LYS A 416 28.17 -5.09 23.70
N PHE A 417 26.97 -5.13 24.28
CA PHE A 417 25.71 -4.98 23.53
C PHE A 417 25.66 -3.66 22.76
N VAL A 418 25.97 -2.54 23.44
CA VAL A 418 25.97 -1.20 22.81
C VAL A 418 26.93 -1.14 21.63
N GLN A 419 28.14 -1.69 21.78
CA GLN A 419 29.14 -1.73 20.70
C GLN A 419 28.72 -2.62 19.53
N GLN A 420 28.17 -3.81 19.81
CA GLN A 420 27.85 -4.80 18.78
C GLN A 420 26.54 -4.49 18.05
N LYS A 421 25.49 -4.07 18.77
CA LYS A 421 24.14 -3.90 18.25
C LYS A 421 23.73 -2.44 18.03
N GLY A 422 24.44 -1.49 18.62
CA GLY A 422 24.28 -0.05 18.34
C GLY A 422 25.21 0.46 17.24
N MET A 423 25.25 1.79 17.12
CA MET A 423 26.18 2.55 16.27
C MET A 423 26.31 3.99 16.79
N MET A 424 27.34 4.71 16.40
CA MET A 424 27.43 6.15 16.73
C MET A 424 26.45 6.94 15.86
N GLY A 425 25.84 7.98 16.44
CA GLY A 425 25.03 8.92 15.65
C GLY A 425 25.90 9.76 14.72
N PHE A 426 25.35 10.14 13.57
CA PHE A 426 26.10 10.74 12.47
C PHE A 426 25.31 11.80 11.68
N VAL A 427 24.06 12.06 12.07
CA VAL A 427 23.16 12.93 11.31
C VAL A 427 22.97 14.29 11.99
N PRO A 428 22.65 15.35 11.24
CA PRO A 428 22.35 16.67 11.82
C PRO A 428 21.05 16.68 12.63
N THR A 429 20.85 17.74 13.39
CA THR A 429 19.81 17.93 14.41
C THR A 429 18.47 18.45 13.87
N GLN A 430 18.02 17.97 12.71
CA GLN A 430 16.69 18.27 12.15
C GLN A 430 15.74 17.15 12.54
N GLY A 431 14.77 17.33 13.44
CA GLY A 431 14.11 16.24 14.20
C GLY A 431 13.67 14.99 13.41
N HIS A 432 13.13 15.11 12.20
CA HIS A 432 12.81 13.95 11.36
C HIS A 432 14.06 13.18 10.86
N ILE A 433 15.20 13.83 10.63
CA ILE A 433 16.45 13.20 10.16
C ILE A 433 17.06 12.21 11.17
N PRO A 434 17.26 12.51 12.47
CA PRO A 434 17.77 11.58 13.46
C PRO A 434 16.79 10.47 13.83
N SER A 435 15.61 10.38 13.22
CA SER A 435 14.82 9.14 13.24
C SER A 435 15.73 7.94 12.89
N GLY A 436 15.37 6.71 13.28
CA GLY A 436 16.17 5.54 12.89
C GLY A 436 16.30 5.34 11.37
N VAL A 437 15.59 6.12 10.54
CA VAL A 437 15.40 5.89 9.11
C VAL A 437 16.63 6.12 8.23
N PRO A 438 17.54 7.08 8.45
CA PRO A 438 18.75 7.17 7.63
C PRO A 438 19.63 5.91 7.69
N PHE A 439 19.52 5.10 8.74
CA PHE A 439 20.21 3.81 8.79
C PHE A 439 19.64 2.79 7.79
N VAL A 440 18.42 2.98 7.25
CA VAL A 440 17.78 2.06 6.30
C VAL A 440 18.63 1.85 5.05
N ALA A 441 19.32 2.89 4.56
CA ALA A 441 20.24 2.77 3.42
C ALA A 441 21.37 1.77 3.70
N PHE A 442 21.97 1.85 4.88
CA PHE A 442 23.02 0.94 5.34
C PHE A 442 22.47 -0.44 5.66
N ALA A 443 21.35 -0.53 6.38
CA ALA A 443 20.70 -1.78 6.69
C ALA A 443 20.38 -2.57 5.42
N ARG A 444 19.85 -1.91 4.39
CA ARG A 444 19.60 -2.51 3.09
C ARG A 444 20.88 -3.07 2.47
N LYS A 445 21.95 -2.26 2.42
CA LYS A 445 23.25 -2.71 1.90
C LYS A 445 23.79 -3.90 2.70
N MET A 446 23.81 -3.81 4.02
CA MET A 446 24.32 -4.86 4.91
C MET A 446 23.51 -6.16 4.80
N ILE A 447 22.19 -6.09 4.67
CA ILE A 447 21.32 -7.26 4.46
C ILE A 447 21.58 -7.91 3.10
N LEU A 448 21.68 -7.11 2.02
CA LEU A 448 22.00 -7.61 0.69
C LEU A 448 23.41 -8.24 0.63
N GLU A 449 24.36 -7.68 1.37
CA GLU A 449 25.71 -8.22 1.57
C GLU A 449 25.78 -9.36 2.60
N LYS A 450 24.65 -9.72 3.23
CA LYS A 450 24.52 -10.77 4.28
C LYS A 450 25.38 -10.54 5.52
N LYS A 451 25.70 -9.28 5.84
CA LYS A 451 26.40 -8.86 7.07
C LYS A 451 25.49 -8.85 8.29
N ILE A 452 24.21 -8.58 8.09
CA ILE A 452 23.15 -8.68 9.10
C ILE A 452 21.93 -9.35 8.47
N ASN A 453 21.08 -9.94 9.30
CA ASN A 453 19.80 -10.53 8.91
C ASN A 453 18.63 -9.60 9.17
N ASN A 454 18.73 -8.71 10.16
CA ASN A 454 17.63 -7.80 10.48
C ASN A 454 18.13 -6.51 11.17
N THR A 455 17.24 -5.52 11.26
CA THR A 455 17.44 -4.33 12.08
C THR A 455 16.10 -3.83 12.59
N LEU A 456 16.06 -3.29 13.80
CA LEU A 456 14.88 -2.59 14.32
C LEU A 456 15.06 -1.09 14.15
N ILE A 457 14.19 -0.47 13.36
CA ILE A 457 14.16 0.98 13.10
C ILE A 457 13.17 1.61 14.06
N ILE A 458 13.62 2.60 14.83
CA ILE A 458 12.84 3.23 15.90
C ILE A 458 12.70 4.73 15.60
N GLY A 459 11.45 5.19 15.55
CA GLY A 459 11.09 6.61 15.54
C GLY A 459 10.43 6.95 16.86
N LYS A 460 10.92 7.98 17.55
CA LYS A 460 10.29 8.51 18.75
C LYS A 460 10.45 10.02 18.79
N GLY A 461 9.43 10.71 19.27
CA GLY A 461 9.41 12.18 19.29
C GLY A 461 8.65 12.70 20.50
N SER A 462 9.08 13.85 21.00
CA SER A 462 8.39 14.55 22.08
C SER A 462 7.32 15.48 21.51
N LEU A 463 6.04 15.25 21.82
CA LEU A 463 4.95 16.06 21.27
C LEU A 463 4.70 17.38 22.02
N PHE A 464 5.27 17.54 23.22
CA PHE A 464 5.06 18.74 24.05
C PHE A 464 5.48 20.05 23.38
N LEU A 465 6.37 19.99 22.38
CA LEU A 465 6.79 21.16 21.60
C LEU A 465 5.62 21.81 20.85
N GLY A 466 4.64 21.02 20.42
CA GLY A 466 3.42 21.53 19.81
C GLY A 466 2.45 22.18 20.81
N ARG A 467 2.72 22.06 22.13
CA ARG A 467 1.87 22.57 23.23
C ARG A 467 0.42 22.06 23.22
N MET A 468 0.16 20.93 22.56
CA MET A 468 -1.15 20.28 22.51
C MET A 468 -1.27 19.07 23.44
N THR A 469 -0.14 18.44 23.81
CA THR A 469 -0.11 17.26 24.67
C THR A 469 1.27 17.06 25.30
N ASN A 470 1.33 16.46 26.49
CA ASN A 470 2.59 16.08 27.15
C ASN A 470 3.03 14.64 26.82
N LEU A 471 2.30 13.96 25.92
CA LEU A 471 2.63 12.60 25.52
C LEU A 471 3.90 12.56 24.65
N PHE A 472 4.55 11.41 24.68
CA PHE A 472 5.50 11.03 23.63
C PHE A 472 4.76 10.35 22.49
N ASP A 473 5.34 10.45 21.29
CA ASP A 473 4.98 9.61 20.17
C ASP A 473 6.11 8.63 19.89
N GLY A 474 5.76 7.46 19.36
CA GLY A 474 6.74 6.47 18.98
C GLY A 474 6.16 5.30 18.22
N VAL A 475 6.91 4.89 17.20
CA VAL A 475 6.65 3.69 16.41
C VAL A 475 7.98 3.03 16.05
N SER A 476 7.97 1.71 15.90
CA SER A 476 9.12 0.98 15.38
C SER A 476 8.69 -0.03 14.33
N LEU A 477 9.62 -0.40 13.46
CA LEU A 477 9.43 -1.48 12.48
C LEU A 477 10.68 -2.33 12.39
N LEU A 478 10.49 -3.63 12.14
CA LEU A 478 11.58 -4.56 11.88
C LEU A 478 11.79 -4.66 10.37
N LEU A 479 13.02 -4.38 9.93
CA LEU A 479 13.50 -4.77 8.60
C LEU A 479 14.20 -6.11 8.70
N GLU A 480 13.87 -7.03 7.81
CA GLU A 480 14.45 -8.37 7.81
C GLU A 480 14.89 -8.78 6.42
N LYS A 481 15.88 -9.66 6.36
CA LYS A 481 16.34 -10.29 5.14
C LYS A 481 15.18 -11.03 4.47
N ASN A 482 15.10 -10.85 3.16
CA ASN A 482 14.14 -11.57 2.35
C ASN A 482 14.58 -13.02 2.17
N ASN A 483 13.77 -13.95 2.69
CA ASN A 483 14.01 -15.39 2.64
C ASN A 483 13.02 -16.13 1.71
N SER A 484 12.25 -15.41 0.89
CA SER A 484 11.25 -16.03 0.02
C SER A 484 11.89 -16.98 -1.01
N GLN A 485 11.21 -18.11 -1.32
CA GLN A 485 11.66 -19.11 -2.31
C GLN A 485 11.91 -18.50 -3.71
N LYS A 486 11.31 -17.34 -4.03
CA LYS A 486 11.59 -16.54 -5.25
C LYS A 486 13.08 -16.18 -5.39
N ALA A 487 13.82 -16.12 -4.26
CA ALA A 487 15.27 -15.91 -4.23
C ALA A 487 16.09 -17.20 -4.47
N ILE A 488 15.50 -18.37 -4.20
CA ILE A 488 16.14 -19.69 -4.32
C ILE A 488 16.04 -20.20 -5.76
N ASP A 489 14.92 -19.93 -6.45
CA ASP A 489 14.75 -20.29 -7.87
C ASP A 489 15.68 -19.51 -8.82
N LYS A 490 16.20 -18.35 -8.38
CA LYS A 490 17.21 -17.58 -9.14
C LYS A 490 18.66 -18.07 -8.97
N LYS A 491 18.95 -18.98 -8.04
CA LYS A 491 20.31 -19.51 -7.84
C LYS A 491 20.65 -20.73 -8.71
N SER A 492 19.69 -21.21 -9.50
CA SER A 492 19.85 -22.33 -10.44
C SER A 492 20.41 -21.91 -11.80
N GLU A 493 20.53 -20.61 -12.09
CA GLU A 493 21.11 -20.12 -13.35
C GLU A 493 22.48 -19.50 -13.09
N LYS A 494 23.50 -20.37 -12.98
CA LYS A 494 24.85 -19.98 -13.42
C LYS A 494 24.82 -19.96 -14.95
N ILE A 495 24.75 -18.78 -15.54
CA ILE A 495 25.03 -18.56 -16.96
C ILE A 495 26.35 -17.80 -17.04
N GLU A 496 27.32 -18.41 -17.70
CA GLU A 496 28.61 -17.84 -18.09
C GLU A 496 28.43 -16.60 -18.98
N PRO A 497 29.42 -15.68 -19.03
CA PRO A 497 29.27 -14.43 -19.78
C PRO A 497 29.38 -14.72 -21.28
N GLY A 498 28.26 -14.65 -22.00
CA GLY A 498 28.27 -14.70 -23.45
C GLY A 498 26.88 -14.69 -24.10
N ARG A 499 26.53 -13.54 -24.71
CA ARG A 499 25.52 -13.33 -25.76
C ARG A 499 24.02 -13.38 -25.39
N GLY A 500 23.37 -12.22 -25.55
CA GLY A 500 22.00 -12.09 -26.06
C GLY A 500 20.86 -12.27 -25.04
N ILE A 501 20.06 -11.22 -24.88
CA ILE A 501 18.81 -11.17 -24.10
C ILE A 501 17.87 -12.31 -24.54
N LYS A 502 17.55 -13.28 -23.66
CA LYS A 502 16.45 -14.23 -23.88
C LYS A 502 15.16 -13.73 -23.21
N LYS A 503 14.15 -13.44 -24.03
CA LYS A 503 12.75 -13.20 -23.63
C LYS A 503 12.20 -14.41 -22.85
N SER A 504 11.47 -14.17 -21.78
CA SER A 504 10.63 -15.20 -21.13
C SER A 504 9.60 -15.75 -22.12
N LYS A 505 9.29 -17.06 -22.05
CA LYS A 505 8.32 -17.73 -22.93
C LYS A 505 6.89 -17.19 -22.67
N LYS A 506 6.18 -16.75 -23.71
CA LYS A 506 4.78 -16.26 -23.62
C LYS A 506 3.80 -17.41 -23.33
N ILE A 507 2.68 -17.10 -22.67
CA ILE A 507 1.55 -18.02 -22.47
C ILE A 507 0.66 -17.98 -23.71
N ARG A 508 0.48 -19.13 -24.37
CA ARG A 508 -0.29 -19.26 -25.61
C ARG A 508 -1.75 -19.58 -25.31
N ILE A 509 -2.66 -18.71 -25.73
CA ILE A 509 -4.11 -18.90 -25.53
C ILE A 509 -4.78 -19.13 -26.88
N GLY A 510 -5.35 -20.32 -27.07
CA GLY A 510 -6.11 -20.65 -28.26
C GLY A 510 -7.48 -19.96 -28.25
N VAL A 511 -7.76 -19.09 -29.21
CA VAL A 511 -9.04 -18.36 -29.34
C VAL A 511 -9.85 -18.95 -30.48
N SER A 512 -10.98 -19.59 -30.15
CA SER A 512 -11.85 -20.20 -31.15
C SER A 512 -12.60 -19.17 -31.97
N THR A 513 -12.72 -19.42 -33.27
CA THR A 513 -13.68 -18.71 -34.15
C THR A 513 -14.98 -19.51 -34.35
N PHE A 514 -15.03 -20.76 -33.88
CA PHE A 514 -16.14 -21.67 -34.13
C PHE A 514 -17.41 -21.22 -33.41
N GLY A 515 -18.45 -20.93 -34.19
CA GLY A 515 -19.74 -20.48 -33.68
C GLY A 515 -19.81 -19.00 -33.30
N TYR A 516 -18.80 -18.18 -33.66
CA TYR A 516 -18.85 -16.74 -33.44
C TYR A 516 -19.92 -16.08 -34.35
N GLU A 517 -20.83 -15.30 -33.77
CA GLU A 517 -22.00 -14.74 -34.47
C GLU A 517 -21.78 -13.31 -34.97
N HIS A 518 -20.61 -12.71 -34.70
CA HIS A 518 -20.26 -11.35 -35.10
C HIS A 518 -19.10 -11.31 -36.10
N ASN A 519 -18.77 -10.12 -36.58
CA ASN A 519 -17.66 -9.90 -37.51
C ASN A 519 -16.33 -10.41 -36.89
N LEU A 520 -15.67 -11.34 -37.58
CA LEU A 520 -14.37 -11.90 -37.17
C LEU A 520 -13.29 -10.82 -36.96
N GLU A 521 -13.40 -9.66 -37.62
CA GLU A 521 -12.53 -8.51 -37.40
C GLU A 521 -12.50 -8.06 -35.93
N GLU A 522 -13.61 -8.19 -35.19
CA GLU A 522 -13.62 -7.82 -33.77
C GLU A 522 -12.80 -8.78 -32.91
N LEU A 523 -12.90 -10.08 -33.17
CA LEU A 523 -12.13 -11.11 -32.48
C LEU A 523 -10.64 -10.98 -32.82
N ILE A 524 -10.32 -10.76 -34.09
CA ILE A 524 -8.96 -10.51 -34.55
C ILE A 524 -8.42 -9.24 -33.89
N SER A 525 -9.20 -8.17 -33.83
CA SER A 525 -8.82 -6.91 -33.18
C SER A 525 -8.58 -7.10 -31.68
N ALA A 526 -9.37 -7.95 -30.99
CA ALA A 526 -9.12 -8.30 -29.59
C ALA A 526 -7.79 -9.03 -29.42
N CYS A 527 -7.49 -10.00 -30.30
CA CYS A 527 -6.20 -10.72 -30.28
C CYS A 527 -5.02 -9.79 -30.56
N GLN A 528 -5.13 -8.91 -31.56
CA GLN A 528 -4.11 -7.91 -31.88
C GLN A 528 -3.85 -6.96 -30.70
N GLU A 529 -4.89 -6.52 -30.01
CA GLU A 529 -4.75 -5.68 -28.82
C GLU A 529 -3.94 -6.39 -27.72
N ILE A 530 -4.23 -7.65 -27.45
CA ILE A 530 -3.43 -8.46 -26.51
C ILE A 530 -1.98 -8.58 -27.00
N SER A 531 -1.75 -8.89 -28.26
CA SER A 531 -0.39 -9.02 -28.81
C SER A 531 0.42 -7.72 -28.73
N ASN A 532 -0.24 -6.56 -28.83
CA ASN A 532 0.40 -5.25 -28.81
C ASN A 532 0.70 -4.74 -27.39
N TYR A 533 -0.15 -5.05 -26.42
CA TYR A 533 -0.08 -4.46 -25.08
C TYR A 533 0.28 -5.45 -23.96
N GLU A 534 0.16 -6.76 -24.20
CA GLU A 534 0.46 -7.81 -23.21
C GLU A 534 1.66 -8.67 -23.67
N ASP A 535 2.87 -8.24 -23.33
CA ASP A 535 4.13 -8.89 -23.75
C ASP A 535 4.30 -10.35 -23.31
N TRP A 536 3.44 -10.84 -22.43
CA TRP A 536 3.49 -12.17 -21.83
C TRP A 536 2.39 -13.13 -22.31
N ILE A 537 1.43 -12.65 -23.11
CA ILE A 537 0.34 -13.45 -23.69
C ILE A 537 0.53 -13.54 -25.20
N GLU A 538 0.26 -14.71 -25.75
CA GLU A 538 0.23 -14.96 -27.18
C GLU A 538 -1.13 -15.56 -27.55
N PRO A 539 -2.10 -14.75 -28.04
CA PRO A 539 -3.36 -15.28 -28.53
C PRO A 539 -3.14 -15.95 -29.90
N LEU A 540 -3.63 -17.17 -30.05
CA LEU A 540 -3.56 -17.96 -31.28
C LEU A 540 -4.97 -18.25 -31.77
N ILE A 541 -5.33 -17.70 -32.92
CA ILE A 541 -6.67 -17.89 -33.49
C ILE A 541 -6.78 -19.31 -34.05
N ILE A 542 -7.80 -20.04 -33.60
CA ILE A 542 -8.13 -21.38 -34.05
C ILE A 542 -9.33 -21.29 -35.00
N GLU A 543 -9.04 -21.44 -36.28
CA GLU A 543 -10.04 -21.37 -37.36
C GLU A 543 -10.73 -22.72 -37.56
N SER A 544 -12.02 -22.67 -37.91
CA SER A 544 -12.86 -23.88 -38.04
C SER A 544 -12.43 -24.82 -39.17
N ASP A 545 -11.77 -24.31 -40.20
CA ASP A 545 -11.23 -25.05 -41.35
C ASP A 545 -9.92 -25.79 -41.04
N LYS A 546 -9.26 -25.47 -39.92
CA LYS A 546 -8.05 -26.13 -39.44
C LYS A 546 -8.31 -27.37 -38.58
N ILE A 547 -9.59 -27.73 -38.37
CA ILE A 547 -9.97 -28.93 -37.62
C ILE A 547 -9.74 -30.17 -38.51
N PRO A 548 -8.96 -31.18 -38.07
CA PRO A 548 -8.73 -32.38 -38.85
C PRO A 548 -10.03 -33.14 -39.21
N PRO A 549 -10.15 -33.75 -40.40
CA PRO A 549 -11.31 -34.55 -40.77
C PRO A 549 -11.56 -35.68 -39.77
N GLY A 550 -12.80 -35.76 -39.25
CA GLY A 550 -13.22 -36.77 -38.26
C GLY A 550 -13.05 -36.37 -36.79
N GLU A 551 -12.45 -35.21 -36.49
CA GLU A 551 -12.32 -34.65 -35.14
C GLU A 551 -13.36 -33.53 -34.93
N ASN A 552 -13.94 -33.42 -33.72
CA ASN A 552 -14.78 -32.26 -33.36
C ASN A 552 -13.94 -31.16 -32.70
N PHE A 553 -14.48 -29.94 -32.64
CA PHE A 553 -13.76 -28.78 -32.10
C PHE A 553 -13.25 -29.00 -30.67
N ASN A 554 -14.03 -29.63 -29.79
CA ASN A 554 -13.62 -29.86 -28.41
C ASN A 554 -12.44 -30.85 -28.32
N SER A 555 -12.45 -31.93 -29.11
CA SER A 555 -11.32 -32.86 -29.18
C SER A 555 -10.06 -32.19 -29.71
N TYR A 556 -10.19 -31.36 -30.75
CA TYR A 556 -9.06 -30.64 -31.33
C TYR A 556 -8.45 -29.63 -30.34
N LEU A 557 -9.29 -28.82 -29.68
CA LEU A 557 -8.84 -27.88 -28.65
C LEU A 557 -8.14 -28.59 -27.49
N ASN A 558 -8.70 -29.72 -27.03
CA ASN A 558 -8.09 -30.54 -25.99
C ASN A 558 -6.72 -31.08 -26.40
N ARG A 559 -6.59 -31.57 -27.64
CA ARG A 559 -5.32 -32.05 -28.17
C ARG A 559 -4.26 -30.95 -28.22
N LEU A 560 -4.63 -29.73 -28.61
CA LEU A 560 -3.71 -28.58 -28.62
C LEU A 560 -3.22 -28.22 -27.21
N ILE A 561 -4.08 -28.32 -26.19
CA ILE A 561 -3.70 -28.11 -24.79
C ILE A 561 -2.79 -29.25 -24.30
N ASP A 562 -3.16 -30.51 -24.56
CA ASP A 562 -2.44 -31.69 -24.07
C ASP A 562 -1.05 -31.83 -24.71
N SER A 563 -0.92 -31.47 -25.98
CA SER A 563 0.35 -31.41 -26.72
C SER A 563 1.21 -30.19 -26.37
N ARG A 564 0.70 -29.27 -25.55
CA ARG A 564 1.33 -27.98 -25.21
C ARG A 564 1.60 -27.11 -26.43
N GLU A 565 0.77 -27.20 -27.46
CA GLU A 565 0.74 -26.23 -28.55
C GLU A 565 0.11 -24.90 -28.08
N ILE A 566 -0.91 -25.00 -27.22
CA ILE A 566 -1.47 -23.90 -26.43
C ILE A 566 -1.47 -24.27 -24.94
N ASP A 567 -1.53 -23.27 -24.07
CA ASP A 567 -1.49 -23.46 -22.61
C ASP A 567 -2.90 -23.30 -21.98
N GLY A 568 -3.84 -22.70 -22.71
CA GLY A 568 -5.27 -22.60 -22.35
C GLY A 568 -6.13 -22.21 -23.56
N GLY A 569 -7.45 -22.35 -23.43
CA GLY A 569 -8.40 -22.11 -24.54
C GLY A 569 -9.53 -21.14 -24.18
N LEU A 570 -9.99 -20.39 -25.18
CA LEU A 570 -11.19 -19.55 -25.14
C LEU A 570 -12.17 -20.07 -26.21
N ALA A 571 -13.35 -20.51 -25.78
CA ALA A 571 -14.33 -21.15 -26.65
C ALA A 571 -15.75 -20.60 -26.44
N MET A 572 -16.53 -20.52 -27.52
CA MET A 572 -17.95 -20.15 -27.44
C MET A 572 -18.85 -21.35 -27.11
N HIS A 573 -18.35 -22.55 -27.41
CA HIS A 573 -19.01 -23.81 -27.14
C HIS A 573 -17.97 -24.83 -26.74
N TYR A 574 -18.05 -25.32 -25.51
CA TYR A 574 -17.20 -26.38 -24.99
C TYR A 574 -17.98 -27.16 -23.93
N THR A 575 -17.90 -28.49 -24.00
CA THR A 575 -18.71 -29.37 -23.15
C THR A 575 -17.87 -29.82 -21.96
N PHE A 576 -18.26 -29.37 -20.77
CA PHE A 576 -17.67 -29.85 -19.52
C PHE A 576 -18.27 -31.21 -19.12
N THR A 577 -17.46 -32.08 -18.51
CA THR A 577 -17.95 -33.33 -17.93
C THR A 577 -18.76 -33.06 -16.66
N LYS A 578 -19.59 -34.02 -16.25
CA LYS A 578 -20.37 -33.93 -15.01
C LYS A 578 -19.46 -33.64 -13.81
N GLY A 579 -19.87 -32.72 -12.93
CA GLY A 579 -19.09 -32.31 -11.76
C GLY A 579 -18.25 -31.04 -11.97
N ILE A 580 -18.32 -30.44 -13.16
CA ILE A 580 -17.58 -29.23 -13.53
C ILE A 580 -18.57 -28.13 -13.90
N ALA A 581 -18.36 -26.95 -13.34
CA ALA A 581 -19.11 -25.74 -13.67
C ALA A 581 -18.16 -24.55 -13.79
N SER A 582 -18.55 -23.56 -14.59
CA SER A 582 -17.71 -22.40 -14.85
C SER A 582 -17.85 -21.31 -13.78
N VAL A 583 -16.75 -20.62 -13.49
CA VAL A 583 -16.71 -19.49 -12.56
C VAL A 583 -16.38 -18.22 -13.33
N GLY A 584 -17.39 -17.40 -13.61
CA GLY A 584 -17.24 -16.19 -14.41
C GLY A 584 -16.72 -15.01 -13.61
N LYS A 585 -16.37 -13.93 -14.30
CA LYS A 585 -15.93 -12.67 -13.70
C LYS A 585 -16.68 -11.51 -14.33
N ILE A 586 -17.35 -10.72 -13.50
CA ILE A 586 -18.18 -9.59 -13.91
C ILE A 586 -17.64 -8.29 -13.31
N ILE A 587 -18.08 -7.16 -13.85
CA ILE A 587 -17.74 -5.82 -13.36
C ILE A 587 -18.96 -5.27 -12.63
N SER A 588 -18.76 -4.85 -11.38
CA SER A 588 -19.76 -4.16 -10.57
C SER A 588 -20.11 -2.81 -11.19
N PRO A 589 -21.41 -2.50 -11.42
CA PRO A 589 -21.80 -1.22 -11.97
C PRO A 589 -21.65 -0.04 -10.99
N TYR A 590 -21.56 -0.29 -9.67
CA TYR A 590 -21.45 0.77 -8.67
C TYR A 590 -20.07 1.42 -8.62
N ASN A 591 -19.01 0.61 -8.55
CA ASN A 591 -17.64 1.09 -8.32
C ASN A 591 -16.62 0.57 -9.33
N GLY A 592 -17.05 -0.22 -10.32
CA GLY A 592 -16.15 -0.81 -11.31
C GLY A 592 -15.30 -1.98 -10.79
N ASN A 593 -15.46 -2.40 -9.53
CA ASN A 593 -14.75 -3.55 -8.99
C ASN A 593 -15.16 -4.83 -9.74
N THR A 594 -14.22 -5.76 -9.91
CA THR A 594 -14.53 -7.08 -10.47
C THR A 594 -14.86 -8.08 -9.37
N LEU A 595 -15.84 -8.95 -9.61
CA LEU A 595 -16.16 -10.06 -8.71
C LEU A 595 -16.37 -11.37 -9.48
N TYR A 596 -16.15 -12.49 -8.81
CA TYR A 596 -16.33 -13.83 -9.37
C TYR A 596 -17.74 -14.36 -9.11
N LEU A 597 -18.39 -14.88 -10.16
CA LEU A 597 -19.68 -15.56 -10.07
C LEU A 597 -19.48 -17.08 -10.11
N ALA A 598 -19.74 -17.74 -9.00
CA ALA A 598 -19.62 -19.19 -8.85
C ALA A 598 -21.01 -19.81 -8.70
N THR A 599 -21.72 -20.19 -9.77
CA THR A 599 -21.23 -20.52 -11.12
C THR A 599 -22.10 -19.92 -12.22
N THR A 600 -21.67 -19.99 -13.48
CA THR A 600 -22.32 -19.28 -14.61
C THR A 600 -22.86 -20.22 -15.71
N THR A 601 -22.29 -21.41 -15.84
CA THR A 601 -22.79 -22.52 -16.68
C THR A 601 -22.17 -23.84 -16.21
N GLY A 602 -22.68 -24.96 -16.71
CA GLY A 602 -22.25 -26.30 -16.30
C GLY A 602 -22.93 -26.80 -15.04
N TYR A 603 -22.38 -27.86 -14.45
CA TYR A 603 -23.08 -28.66 -13.44
C TYR A 603 -22.11 -29.30 -12.45
N SER A 604 -22.02 -28.74 -11.24
CA SER A 604 -21.11 -29.20 -10.18
C SER A 604 -21.59 -30.43 -9.41
N ALA A 605 -22.91 -30.63 -9.27
CA ALA A 605 -23.51 -31.79 -8.60
C ALA A 605 -24.99 -31.92 -8.95
N SER A 606 -25.58 -33.09 -8.66
CA SER A 606 -26.98 -33.38 -8.96
C SER A 606 -27.98 -32.83 -7.97
N GLN A 607 -27.54 -32.71 -6.72
CA GLN A 607 -28.32 -32.14 -5.64
C GLN A 607 -27.92 -30.66 -5.48
N ARG A 608 -28.90 -29.77 -5.35
CA ARG A 608 -28.70 -28.31 -5.41
C ARG A 608 -27.82 -27.77 -4.26
N ILE A 609 -28.01 -28.28 -3.05
CA ILE A 609 -27.24 -27.91 -1.85
C ILE A 609 -25.77 -28.33 -2.03
N GLU A 610 -25.53 -29.56 -2.48
CA GLU A 610 -24.18 -30.05 -2.81
C GLU A 610 -23.54 -29.16 -3.88
N ALA A 611 -24.30 -28.80 -4.93
CA ALA A 611 -23.81 -27.93 -5.99
C ALA A 611 -23.37 -26.57 -5.44
N LEU A 612 -24.18 -25.93 -4.58
CA LEU A 612 -23.83 -24.64 -3.96
C LEU A 612 -22.57 -24.74 -3.09
N ILE A 613 -22.41 -25.82 -2.31
CA ILE A 613 -21.22 -26.05 -1.48
C ILE A 613 -19.98 -26.20 -2.36
N ARG A 614 -20.05 -26.99 -3.44
CA ARG A 614 -18.93 -27.18 -4.38
C ARG A 614 -18.60 -25.90 -5.14
N ASN A 615 -19.62 -25.10 -5.49
CA ASN A 615 -19.45 -23.82 -6.14
C ASN A 615 -18.67 -22.83 -5.27
N VAL A 616 -18.84 -22.84 -3.95
CA VAL A 616 -18.02 -22.05 -3.01
C VAL A 616 -16.54 -22.36 -3.18
N ILE A 617 -16.18 -23.64 -3.16
CA ILE A 617 -14.79 -24.10 -3.28
C ILE A 617 -14.22 -23.73 -4.65
N ALA A 618 -15.01 -23.89 -5.73
CA ALA A 618 -14.63 -23.48 -7.07
C ALA A 618 -14.37 -21.97 -7.17
N GLY A 619 -15.27 -21.15 -6.61
CA GLY A 619 -15.14 -19.70 -6.58
C GLY A 619 -13.92 -19.24 -5.78
N ILE A 620 -13.68 -19.84 -4.61
CA ILE A 620 -12.47 -19.58 -3.80
C ILE A 620 -11.20 -19.93 -4.57
N ALA A 621 -11.18 -21.07 -5.27
CA ALA A 621 -10.01 -21.49 -6.04
C ALA A 621 -9.69 -20.51 -7.18
N VAL A 622 -10.71 -20.06 -7.92
CA VAL A 622 -10.53 -19.06 -9.00
C VAL A 622 -10.10 -17.71 -8.44
N ALA A 623 -10.71 -17.25 -7.34
CA ALA A 623 -10.32 -16.01 -6.69
C ALA A 623 -8.86 -16.04 -6.20
N LYS A 624 -8.44 -17.13 -5.55
CA LYS A 624 -7.05 -17.34 -5.11
C LYS A 624 -6.07 -17.42 -6.28
N THR A 625 -6.45 -18.09 -7.37
CA THR A 625 -5.65 -18.15 -8.60
C THR A 625 -5.48 -16.76 -9.21
N GLY A 626 -6.53 -15.94 -9.15
CA GLY A 626 -6.52 -14.53 -9.56
C GLY A 626 -5.86 -13.56 -8.56
N GLY A 627 -5.24 -14.05 -7.48
CA GLY A 627 -4.48 -13.24 -6.52
C GLY A 627 -5.20 -12.84 -5.23
N ILE A 628 -6.47 -13.22 -5.03
CA ILE A 628 -7.22 -12.91 -3.80
C ILE A 628 -6.98 -13.98 -2.74
N ILE A 629 -6.14 -13.69 -1.76
CA ILE A 629 -5.68 -14.67 -0.75
C ILE A 629 -6.82 -15.14 0.17
N GLU A 630 -7.64 -14.20 0.65
CA GLU A 630 -8.76 -14.44 1.56
C GLU A 630 -10.07 -13.88 0.97
N PRO A 631 -10.68 -14.56 0.00
CA PRO A 631 -11.86 -14.04 -0.69
C PRO A 631 -13.05 -13.90 0.26
N LYS A 632 -13.72 -12.74 0.20
CA LYS A 632 -15.04 -12.50 0.78
C LYS A 632 -16.09 -13.22 -0.07
N VAL A 633 -16.62 -14.31 0.47
CA VAL A 633 -17.62 -15.16 -0.19
C VAL A 633 -19.00 -14.84 0.34
N GLY A 634 -19.96 -14.57 -0.53
CA GLY A 634 -21.37 -14.47 -0.16
C GLY A 634 -22.23 -15.42 -0.99
N LEU A 635 -23.28 -15.97 -0.38
CA LEU A 635 -24.25 -16.83 -1.07
C LEU A 635 -25.46 -16.00 -1.45
N LEU A 636 -25.81 -15.99 -2.74
CA LEU A 636 -27.06 -15.39 -3.19
C LEU A 636 -28.25 -16.15 -2.58
N ASN A 637 -29.27 -15.40 -2.17
CA ASN A 637 -30.47 -15.96 -1.53
C ASN A 637 -31.30 -16.76 -2.55
N LEU A 638 -30.97 -18.05 -2.65
CA LEU A 638 -31.57 -19.03 -3.55
C LEU A 638 -32.11 -20.20 -2.73
N GLU A 639 -32.99 -20.98 -3.34
CA GLU A 639 -33.49 -22.21 -2.73
C GLU A 639 -32.32 -23.15 -2.37
N GLY A 640 -32.29 -23.58 -1.11
CA GLY A 640 -31.20 -24.40 -0.55
C GLY A 640 -29.98 -23.61 -0.04
N ALA A 641 -29.87 -22.30 -0.30
CA ALA A 641 -28.72 -21.49 0.11
C ALA A 641 -28.57 -21.38 1.64
N ALA A 642 -29.69 -21.30 2.38
CA ALA A 642 -29.67 -21.31 3.85
C ALA A 642 -29.13 -22.63 4.41
N ILE A 643 -29.45 -23.76 3.76
CA ILE A 643 -28.96 -25.08 4.17
C ILE A 643 -27.49 -25.23 3.80
N ALA A 644 -27.10 -24.83 2.59
CA ALA A 644 -25.71 -24.81 2.14
C ALA A 644 -24.84 -23.92 3.06
N LYS A 645 -25.36 -22.76 3.48
CA LYS A 645 -24.68 -21.88 4.44
C LYS A 645 -24.42 -22.58 5.78
N ARG A 646 -25.40 -23.30 6.34
CA ARG A 646 -25.20 -24.07 7.58
C ARG A 646 -24.13 -25.16 7.40
N ALA A 647 -24.14 -25.87 6.27
CA ALA A 647 -23.12 -26.85 5.94
C ALA A 647 -21.71 -26.22 5.84
N LEU A 648 -21.61 -25.02 5.24
CA LEU A 648 -20.36 -24.28 5.12
C LEU A 648 -19.85 -23.73 6.45
N LEU A 649 -20.73 -23.27 7.34
CA LEU A 649 -20.36 -22.89 8.71
C LEU A 649 -19.78 -24.08 9.48
N GLU A 650 -20.41 -25.26 9.40
CA GLU A 650 -19.84 -26.48 10.00
C GLU A 650 -18.47 -26.83 9.39
N LEU A 651 -18.29 -26.61 8.09
CA LEU A 651 -17.00 -26.85 7.42
C LEU A 651 -15.92 -25.85 7.90
N ILE A 652 -16.29 -24.59 8.14
CA ILE A 652 -15.40 -23.57 8.74
C ILE A 652 -15.03 -23.98 10.18
N ASP A 653 -15.99 -24.41 10.99
CA ASP A 653 -15.76 -24.86 12.37
C ASP A 653 -14.82 -26.08 12.44
N LYS A 654 -14.85 -26.95 11.41
CA LYS A 654 -13.91 -28.07 11.24
C LYS A 654 -12.56 -27.69 10.63
N GLY A 655 -12.28 -26.39 10.46
CA GLY A 655 -10.96 -25.87 10.13
C GLY A 655 -10.73 -25.52 8.65
N TYR A 656 -11.77 -25.46 7.81
CA TYR A 656 -11.65 -24.93 6.45
C TYR A 656 -11.94 -23.42 6.43
N PHE A 657 -10.89 -22.62 6.62
CA PHE A 657 -11.03 -21.17 6.81
C PHE A 657 -11.27 -20.40 5.51
N PHE A 658 -12.37 -19.64 5.45
CA PHE A 658 -12.63 -18.58 4.48
C PHE A 658 -13.61 -17.53 5.05
N LYS A 659 -13.70 -16.33 4.45
CA LYS A 659 -14.55 -15.25 4.95
C LYS A 659 -15.95 -15.33 4.35
N LEU A 660 -16.90 -15.86 5.11
CA LEU A 660 -18.30 -15.81 4.75
C LEU A 660 -18.87 -14.41 5.09
N SER A 661 -19.45 -13.74 4.10
CA SER A 661 -19.98 -12.37 4.21
C SER A 661 -21.51 -12.34 4.19
N ALA A 662 -22.10 -11.37 4.87
CA ALA A 662 -23.55 -11.15 4.96
C ALA A 662 -24.02 -10.00 4.02
N SER A 663 -25.33 -9.83 3.89
CA SER A 663 -25.94 -8.74 3.12
C SER A 663 -25.57 -7.36 3.69
N LEU A 664 -25.50 -6.33 2.84
CA LEU A 664 -25.10 -4.97 3.22
C LEU A 664 -26.20 -4.17 3.94
N ARG A 665 -27.45 -4.65 3.96
CA ARG A 665 -28.55 -3.98 4.68
C ARG A 665 -28.52 -4.29 6.18
N LYS A 666 -28.52 -3.23 7.02
CA LYS A 666 -28.77 -3.36 8.47
C LYS A 666 -30.13 -4.02 8.70
N ASN A 667 -30.13 -5.08 9.50
CA ASN A 667 -31.28 -5.77 10.10
C ASN A 667 -32.01 -6.89 9.32
N GLN A 668 -31.54 -7.42 8.18
CA GLN A 668 -32.23 -8.58 7.59
C GLN A 668 -31.33 -9.53 6.78
N GLY A 669 -30.79 -10.53 7.48
CA GLY A 669 -30.45 -11.81 6.89
C GLY A 669 -29.00 -12.00 6.45
N ASP A 670 -28.63 -13.27 6.47
CA ASP A 670 -27.27 -13.78 6.39
C ASP A 670 -26.85 -14.18 4.96
N LEU A 671 -27.75 -14.01 3.98
CA LEU A 671 -27.62 -14.36 2.56
C LEU A 671 -27.73 -13.08 1.71
N LEU A 672 -27.02 -13.06 0.57
CA LEU A 672 -26.98 -11.91 -0.34
C LEU A 672 -28.28 -11.75 -1.12
N ARG A 673 -28.64 -10.50 -1.42
CA ARG A 673 -29.76 -10.11 -2.27
C ARG A 673 -29.25 -9.58 -3.62
N GLY A 674 -30.16 -9.39 -4.57
CA GLY A 674 -29.82 -8.89 -5.91
C GLY A 674 -29.08 -7.54 -5.91
N ASN A 675 -29.39 -6.64 -4.97
CA ASN A 675 -28.70 -5.35 -4.84
C ASN A 675 -27.26 -5.49 -4.31
N ASP A 676 -26.98 -6.51 -3.49
CA ASP A 676 -25.65 -6.76 -2.94
C ASP A 676 -24.66 -7.11 -4.07
N LEU A 677 -25.13 -7.80 -5.11
CA LEU A 677 -24.33 -8.10 -6.31
C LEU A 677 -23.81 -6.82 -7.02
N LEU A 678 -24.61 -5.75 -7.01
CA LEU A 678 -24.29 -4.51 -7.72
C LEU A 678 -23.28 -3.63 -6.97
N SER A 679 -23.00 -3.94 -5.70
CA SER A 679 -22.14 -3.13 -4.83
C SER A 679 -20.64 -3.28 -5.10
N GLY A 680 -20.20 -4.44 -5.59
CA GLY A 680 -18.77 -4.75 -5.75
C GLY A 680 -17.99 -4.90 -4.42
N GLU A 681 -18.67 -5.20 -3.31
CA GLU A 681 -18.08 -5.40 -1.98
C GLU A 681 -17.63 -6.86 -1.69
N PHE A 682 -18.04 -7.80 -2.54
CA PHE A 682 -17.77 -9.23 -2.43
C PHE A 682 -16.78 -9.68 -3.52
N ASP A 683 -15.85 -10.57 -3.17
CA ASP A 683 -14.89 -11.12 -4.13
C ASP A 683 -15.51 -12.30 -4.91
N VAL A 684 -16.32 -13.12 -4.22
CA VAL A 684 -17.00 -14.29 -4.79
C VAL A 684 -18.47 -14.26 -4.40
N VAL A 685 -19.36 -14.29 -5.39
CA VAL A 685 -20.80 -14.46 -5.20
C VAL A 685 -21.22 -15.83 -5.72
N VAL A 686 -21.78 -16.64 -4.83
CA VAL A 686 -22.17 -18.03 -5.09
C VAL A 686 -23.62 -18.10 -5.53
N THR A 687 -23.88 -18.82 -6.61
CA THR A 687 -25.18 -18.96 -7.26
C THR A 687 -25.31 -20.33 -7.95
N ASP A 688 -26.52 -20.70 -8.34
CA ASP A 688 -26.75 -21.83 -9.25
C ASP A 688 -26.46 -21.43 -10.70
N SER A 689 -26.22 -22.41 -11.57
CA SER A 689 -25.79 -22.17 -12.95
C SER A 689 -26.81 -21.36 -13.77
N LEU A 690 -28.12 -21.53 -13.54
CA LEU A 690 -29.14 -20.82 -14.30
C LEU A 690 -29.16 -19.35 -13.91
N THR A 691 -29.20 -19.07 -12.60
CA THR A 691 -29.16 -17.70 -12.08
C THR A 691 -27.88 -16.99 -12.49
N GLY A 692 -26.71 -17.63 -12.33
CA GLY A 692 -25.45 -17.04 -12.76
C GLY A 692 -25.37 -16.77 -14.27
N ASN A 693 -25.95 -17.64 -15.10
CA ASN A 693 -26.05 -17.40 -16.55
C ASN A 693 -26.82 -16.12 -16.88
N ILE A 694 -27.97 -15.94 -16.23
CA ILE A 694 -28.82 -14.75 -16.39
C ILE A 694 -28.07 -13.50 -15.93
N LEU A 695 -27.41 -13.56 -14.77
CA LEU A 695 -26.66 -12.43 -14.21
C LEU A 695 -25.51 -11.98 -15.13
N VAL A 696 -24.72 -12.92 -15.67
CA VAL A 696 -23.66 -12.59 -16.64
C VAL A 696 -24.25 -11.90 -17.85
N LYS A 697 -25.34 -12.41 -18.43
CA LYS A 697 -25.98 -11.82 -19.62
C LYS A 697 -26.51 -10.41 -19.36
N ILE A 698 -27.23 -10.22 -18.26
CA ILE A 698 -27.78 -8.91 -17.89
C ILE A 698 -26.63 -7.92 -17.71
N LEU A 699 -25.64 -8.24 -16.87
CA LEU A 699 -24.59 -7.28 -16.52
C LEU A 699 -23.60 -7.01 -17.66
N SER A 700 -23.44 -7.95 -18.59
CA SER A 700 -22.54 -7.78 -19.74
C SER A 700 -23.17 -7.08 -20.95
N ALA A 701 -24.50 -7.14 -21.08
CA ALA A 701 -25.21 -6.67 -22.28
C ALA A 701 -26.37 -5.69 -22.00
N TYR A 702 -26.59 -5.23 -20.77
CA TYR A 702 -27.72 -4.31 -20.47
C TYR A 702 -27.64 -3.01 -21.29
N THR A 703 -26.44 -2.49 -21.53
CA THR A 703 -26.22 -1.26 -22.31
C THR A 703 -26.44 -1.43 -23.82
N THR A 704 -26.50 -2.67 -24.31
CA THR A 704 -26.70 -3.00 -25.74
C THR A 704 -28.09 -3.55 -26.03
N GLY A 705 -28.99 -3.54 -25.04
CA GLY A 705 -30.31 -4.14 -25.13
C GLY A 705 -30.27 -5.66 -25.27
N GLY A 706 -29.23 -6.32 -24.72
CA GLY A 706 -29.06 -7.77 -24.75
C GLY A 706 -28.53 -8.34 -26.06
N LYS A 707 -28.23 -7.50 -27.06
CA LYS A 707 -27.77 -7.94 -28.39
C LYS A 707 -26.30 -8.33 -28.43
N LYS A 708 -25.48 -7.76 -27.54
CA LYS A 708 -24.03 -7.93 -27.55
C LYS A 708 -23.42 -7.73 -26.17
N GLU A 709 -22.58 -8.65 -25.72
CA GLU A 709 -21.88 -8.52 -24.44
C GLU A 709 -20.66 -7.60 -24.61
N ILE A 710 -20.62 -6.46 -23.94
CA ILE A 710 -19.52 -5.47 -24.05
C ILE A 710 -18.82 -5.15 -22.72
N LEU A 711 -19.35 -5.66 -21.60
CA LEU A 711 -18.79 -5.50 -20.26
C LEU A 711 -18.52 -6.86 -19.61
N GLY A 712 -17.40 -7.02 -18.90
CA GLY A 712 -17.05 -8.26 -18.18
C GLY A 712 -15.96 -9.10 -18.86
N TYR A 713 -15.83 -10.36 -18.40
CA TYR A 713 -14.73 -11.28 -18.74
C TYR A 713 -15.24 -12.65 -19.26
N GLY A 714 -16.52 -12.74 -19.62
CA GLY A 714 -17.17 -13.97 -20.04
C GLY A 714 -17.63 -14.86 -18.86
N TYR A 715 -17.93 -16.11 -19.19
CA TYR A 715 -18.54 -17.09 -18.28
C TYR A 715 -17.48 -17.83 -17.45
N GLY A 716 -16.20 -17.74 -17.79
CA GLY A 716 -15.11 -18.23 -16.97
C GLY A 716 -14.65 -19.67 -17.28
N PRO A 717 -13.54 -20.11 -16.66
CA PRO A 717 -13.03 -21.46 -16.81
C PRO A 717 -13.95 -22.48 -16.15
N GLY A 718 -14.01 -23.69 -16.71
CA GLY A 718 -14.62 -24.84 -16.03
C GLY A 718 -13.79 -25.29 -14.83
N VAL A 719 -14.41 -25.39 -13.66
CA VAL A 719 -13.77 -25.75 -12.39
C VAL A 719 -14.52 -26.89 -11.73
N GLY A 720 -13.79 -27.89 -11.25
CA GLY A 720 -14.35 -29.10 -10.68
C GLY A 720 -13.30 -30.20 -10.51
N GLU A 721 -13.68 -31.26 -9.82
CA GLU A 721 -12.82 -32.45 -9.68
C GLU A 721 -12.60 -33.11 -11.04
N GLY A 722 -11.36 -33.46 -11.34
CA GLY A 722 -10.99 -34.10 -12.61
C GLY A 722 -10.77 -33.14 -13.78
N VAL A 723 -10.89 -31.82 -13.59
CA VAL A 723 -10.46 -30.83 -14.60
C VAL A 723 -8.96 -30.97 -14.85
N GLN A 724 -8.58 -31.13 -16.12
CA GLN A 724 -7.17 -31.20 -16.55
C GLN A 724 -6.78 -30.07 -17.49
N ARG A 725 -7.74 -29.26 -17.94
CA ARG A 725 -7.55 -28.25 -18.99
C ARG A 725 -8.24 -26.96 -18.61
N ILE A 726 -7.60 -25.83 -18.90
CA ILE A 726 -8.16 -24.50 -18.64
C ILE A 726 -8.81 -24.00 -19.93
N VAL A 727 -10.14 -24.12 -19.98
CA VAL A 727 -10.96 -23.62 -21.09
C VAL A 727 -12.00 -22.67 -20.54
N ASN A 728 -11.90 -21.41 -20.95
CA ASN A 728 -12.83 -20.33 -20.59
C ASN A 728 -13.95 -20.23 -21.64
N ILE A 729 -15.18 -19.98 -21.18
CA ILE A 729 -16.36 -19.85 -22.03
C ILE A 729 -16.73 -18.37 -22.23
N ILE A 730 -17.01 -18.00 -23.47
CA ILE A 730 -17.64 -16.72 -23.83
C ILE A 730 -18.93 -16.97 -24.61
N SER A 731 -19.78 -15.95 -24.72
CA SER A 731 -20.95 -16.03 -25.59
C SER A 731 -20.54 -15.91 -27.06
N ARG A 732 -21.38 -16.47 -27.94
CA ARG A 732 -21.28 -16.22 -29.39
C ARG A 732 -21.48 -14.74 -29.74
N ALA A 733 -22.17 -14.01 -28.86
CA ALA A 733 -22.43 -12.57 -28.97
C ALA A 733 -21.46 -11.69 -28.15
N SER A 734 -20.31 -12.21 -27.73
CA SER A 734 -19.31 -11.41 -27.01
C SER A 734 -18.57 -10.45 -27.94
N GLY A 735 -18.55 -9.17 -27.57
CA GLY A 735 -17.82 -8.12 -28.29
C GLY A 735 -16.34 -8.07 -27.94
N LYS A 736 -15.59 -7.29 -28.71
CA LYS A 736 -14.13 -7.09 -28.56
C LYS A 736 -13.66 -6.98 -27.10
N THR A 737 -14.24 -6.09 -26.30
CA THR A 737 -13.81 -5.85 -24.90
C THR A 737 -13.92 -7.10 -24.03
N VAL A 738 -15.02 -7.85 -24.14
CA VAL A 738 -15.24 -9.08 -23.37
C VAL A 738 -14.25 -10.16 -23.83
N ILE A 739 -13.98 -10.26 -25.13
CA ILE A 739 -12.98 -11.20 -25.69
C ILE A 739 -11.59 -10.86 -25.16
N THR A 740 -11.15 -9.60 -25.25
CA THR A 740 -9.85 -9.14 -24.71
C THR A 740 -9.71 -9.50 -23.23
N ASN A 741 -10.73 -9.19 -22.43
CA ASN A 741 -10.76 -9.49 -21.00
C ASN A 741 -10.75 -10.99 -20.72
N ALA A 742 -11.49 -11.79 -21.49
CA ALA A 742 -11.53 -13.24 -21.34
C ALA A 742 -10.21 -13.91 -21.70
N ILE A 743 -9.47 -13.41 -22.70
CA ILE A 743 -8.11 -13.87 -23.01
C ILE A 743 -7.19 -13.63 -21.82
N LYS A 744 -7.20 -12.41 -21.25
CA LYS A 744 -6.41 -12.08 -20.05
C LYS A 744 -6.76 -12.99 -18.88
N PHE A 745 -8.06 -13.15 -18.61
CA PHE A 745 -8.54 -14.00 -17.52
C PHE A 745 -8.11 -15.46 -17.71
N THR A 746 -8.18 -16.00 -18.93
CA THR A 746 -7.71 -17.36 -19.23
C THR A 746 -6.20 -17.49 -18.97
N ALA A 747 -5.41 -16.52 -19.43
CA ALA A 747 -3.96 -16.52 -19.22
C ALA A 747 -3.57 -16.37 -17.75
N GLU A 748 -4.32 -15.60 -16.96
CA GLU A 748 -4.17 -15.51 -15.49
C GLU A 748 -4.42 -16.87 -14.83
N MET A 749 -5.46 -17.60 -15.23
CA MET A 749 -5.78 -18.93 -14.68
C MET A 749 -4.71 -19.97 -15.03
N VAL A 750 -4.14 -19.89 -16.24
CA VAL A 750 -3.00 -20.73 -16.65
C VAL A 750 -1.77 -20.39 -15.84
N ARG A 751 -1.41 -19.11 -15.74
CA ARG A 751 -0.24 -18.65 -14.98
C ARG A 751 -0.31 -19.01 -13.50
N GLY A 752 -1.49 -18.88 -12.89
CA GLY A 752 -1.71 -19.16 -11.47
C GLY A 752 -1.91 -20.64 -11.14
N ASP A 753 -1.89 -21.53 -12.14
CA ASP A 753 -2.13 -22.97 -12.01
C ASP A 753 -3.46 -23.28 -11.28
N LEU A 754 -4.57 -22.84 -11.90
CA LEU A 754 -5.93 -23.03 -11.36
C LEU A 754 -6.20 -24.49 -10.96
N ILE A 755 -5.73 -25.44 -11.76
CA ILE A 755 -5.94 -26.87 -11.54
C ILE A 755 -5.30 -27.30 -10.22
N TYR A 756 -4.05 -26.89 -9.99
CA TYR A 756 -3.35 -27.15 -8.73
C TYR A 756 -4.00 -26.47 -7.53
N ILE A 757 -4.41 -25.21 -7.68
CA ILE A 757 -5.04 -24.44 -6.59
C ILE A 757 -6.39 -25.07 -6.21
N TYR A 758 -7.22 -25.41 -7.19
CA TYR A 758 -8.48 -26.12 -6.92
C TYR A 758 -8.24 -27.46 -6.23
N LYS A 759 -7.28 -28.26 -6.71
CA LYS A 759 -6.91 -29.53 -6.09
C LYS A 759 -6.53 -29.36 -4.61
N LYS A 760 -5.74 -28.34 -4.28
CA LYS A 760 -5.40 -28.03 -2.88
C LYS A 760 -6.61 -27.63 -2.05
N GLU A 761 -7.49 -26.81 -2.59
CA GLU A 761 -8.66 -26.32 -1.84
C GLU A 761 -9.68 -27.43 -1.58
N ILE A 762 -9.95 -28.29 -2.57
CA ILE A 762 -10.84 -29.44 -2.38
C ILE A 762 -10.24 -30.48 -1.43
N GLU A 763 -8.92 -30.73 -1.49
CA GLU A 763 -8.23 -31.62 -0.54
C GLU A 763 -8.29 -31.09 0.91
N LYS A 764 -8.14 -29.77 1.10
CA LYS A 764 -8.33 -29.15 2.41
C LYS A 764 -9.76 -29.32 2.91
N ALA A 765 -10.75 -29.03 2.07
CA ALA A 765 -12.15 -29.20 2.44
C ALA A 765 -12.48 -30.66 2.79
N TYR A 766 -11.94 -31.63 2.03
CA TYR A 766 -12.07 -33.05 2.35
C TYR A 766 -11.44 -33.44 3.69
N LYS A 767 -10.26 -32.91 4.02
CA LYS A 767 -9.64 -33.12 5.35
C LYS A 767 -10.49 -32.56 6.50
N CYS A 768 -11.25 -31.50 6.24
CA CYS A 768 -12.22 -30.93 7.19
C CYS A 768 -13.59 -31.64 7.18
N GLY A 769 -13.71 -32.79 6.52
CA GLY A 769 -14.91 -33.63 6.58
C GLY A 769 -16.01 -33.26 5.57
N LEU A 770 -15.68 -32.57 4.47
CA LEU A 770 -16.65 -32.15 3.45
C LEU A 770 -17.60 -33.27 2.98
N LYS A 771 -17.12 -34.50 2.76
CA LYS A 771 -17.96 -35.63 2.29
C LYS A 771 -19.10 -35.93 3.28
N GLY A 772 -18.76 -36.07 4.56
CA GLY A 772 -19.76 -36.34 5.60
C GLY A 772 -20.72 -35.16 5.84
N ILE A 773 -20.25 -33.92 5.64
CA ILE A 773 -21.11 -32.73 5.70
C ILE A 773 -22.11 -32.76 4.52
N ILE A 774 -21.65 -33.03 3.30
CA ILE A 774 -22.54 -33.13 2.14
C ILE A 774 -23.60 -34.21 2.38
N GLU A 775 -23.20 -35.41 2.80
CA GLU A 775 -24.14 -36.50 3.11
C GLU A 775 -25.17 -36.08 4.17
N LYS A 776 -24.73 -35.52 5.30
CA LYS A 776 -25.61 -35.06 6.39
C LYS A 776 -26.66 -34.04 5.92
N TYR A 777 -26.24 -33.03 5.17
CA TYR A 777 -27.12 -31.92 4.76
C TYR A 777 -27.92 -32.21 3.47
N CYS A 778 -27.55 -33.24 2.72
CA CYS A 778 -28.28 -33.67 1.52
C CYS A 778 -29.28 -34.80 1.82
N ILE A 779 -29.00 -35.70 2.78
CA ILE A 779 -29.91 -36.80 3.17
C ILE A 779 -31.15 -36.29 3.93
N SER A 780 -31.04 -35.16 4.65
CA SER A 780 -32.19 -34.52 5.32
C SER A 780 -33.25 -33.98 4.37
N THR A 781 -33.00 -34.01 3.05
CA THR A 781 -33.98 -33.69 2.00
C THR A 781 -34.54 -34.94 1.29
N SER A 782 -34.08 -36.14 1.63
CA SER A 782 -34.46 -37.40 0.98
C SER A 782 -35.52 -38.22 1.74
N SER A 783 -35.90 -37.81 2.95
CA SER A 783 -36.90 -38.51 3.78
C SER A 783 -38.24 -37.77 3.86
N ASN A 784 -38.79 -37.35 2.71
CA ASN A 784 -40.19 -36.88 2.60
C ASN A 784 -40.80 -37.13 1.21
N THR A 785 -40.48 -38.27 0.60
CA THR A 785 -41.23 -38.80 -0.56
C THR A 785 -41.52 -40.28 -0.36
N THR A 786 -42.22 -40.58 0.74
CA THR A 786 -43.15 -41.72 0.79
C THR A 786 -44.48 -41.16 1.24
N SER A 787 -45.36 -41.01 0.25
CA SER A 787 -46.83 -41.06 0.35
C SER A 787 -47.40 -41.16 1.76
N ASN A 788 -47.98 -40.06 2.23
CA ASN A 788 -49.22 -40.11 3.00
C ASN A 788 -50.16 -39.03 2.48
N ASN A 789 -51.19 -39.49 1.76
CA ASN A 789 -52.39 -38.74 1.48
C ASN A 789 -52.99 -38.25 2.81
N LEU A 790 -53.09 -36.93 2.98
CA LEU A 790 -54.15 -36.32 3.77
C LEU A 790 -54.62 -35.08 3.00
N GLU A 791 -55.75 -35.25 2.30
CA GLU A 791 -56.57 -34.14 1.83
C GLU A 791 -57.00 -33.30 3.04
N ASN A 792 -56.32 -32.16 3.29
CA ASN A 792 -56.95 -31.09 4.05
C ASN A 792 -57.60 -30.14 3.04
N LYS A 793 -58.93 -30.25 2.91
CA LYS A 793 -59.77 -29.28 2.21
C LYS A 793 -59.43 -27.88 2.71
N LEU A 794 -59.00 -27.01 1.79
CA LEU A 794 -58.83 -25.59 2.07
C LEU A 794 -60.10 -25.03 2.74
N PRO A 795 -59.97 -24.26 3.83
CA PRO A 795 -61.13 -23.71 4.53
C PRO A 795 -61.94 -22.79 3.62
N ILE A 796 -63.27 -22.80 3.76
CA ILE A 796 -64.20 -22.01 2.93
C ILE A 796 -63.81 -20.52 3.06
N LYS A 797 -63.58 -19.87 1.92
CA LYS A 797 -63.23 -18.45 1.84
C LYS A 797 -64.30 -17.59 2.53
N ARG A 798 -63.91 -16.86 3.58
CA ARG A 798 -64.78 -15.96 4.37
C ARG A 798 -64.37 -14.50 4.17
N VAL A 799 -65.28 -13.57 4.48
CA VAL A 799 -64.97 -12.13 4.52
C VAL A 799 -63.99 -11.89 5.67
N LEU A 800 -62.89 -11.18 5.37
CA LEU A 800 -61.86 -10.82 6.33
C LEU A 800 -62.21 -9.45 6.91
N ASP A 801 -62.59 -9.40 8.18
CA ASP A 801 -63.11 -8.20 8.86
C ASP A 801 -62.37 -7.91 10.18
N GLU A 802 -61.32 -8.66 10.50
CA GLU A 802 -60.48 -8.47 11.68
C GLU A 802 -58.99 -8.69 11.38
N GLU A 803 -58.14 -8.08 12.22
CA GLU A 803 -56.69 -8.08 12.08
C GLU A 803 -56.00 -8.56 13.37
N ILE A 804 -54.93 -9.33 13.20
CA ILE A 804 -54.00 -9.74 14.28
C ILE A 804 -52.63 -9.12 13.96
N GLU A 805 -52.17 -8.26 14.86
CA GLU A 805 -50.84 -7.63 14.82
C GLU A 805 -49.82 -8.43 15.66
N GLY A 806 -48.52 -8.15 15.45
CA GLY A 806 -47.45 -8.73 16.28
C GLY A 806 -46.79 -10.01 15.72
N VAL A 807 -46.92 -10.25 14.42
CA VAL A 807 -46.24 -11.34 13.69
C VAL A 807 -45.08 -10.76 12.87
N ASP A 808 -43.91 -11.39 12.91
CA ASP A 808 -42.76 -10.98 12.09
C ASP A 808 -43.09 -11.09 10.59
N ILE A 809 -42.74 -10.07 9.82
CA ILE A 809 -42.98 -10.00 8.37
C ILE A 809 -42.30 -11.14 7.59
N MET A 810 -41.23 -11.72 8.13
CA MET A 810 -40.53 -12.86 7.53
C MET A 810 -41.27 -14.20 7.77
N GLU A 811 -42.12 -14.27 8.79
CA GLU A 811 -42.86 -15.47 9.19
C GLU A 811 -44.36 -15.38 8.84
N ILE A 812 -44.82 -14.26 8.26
CA ILE A 812 -46.24 -14.02 8.02
C ILE A 812 -46.90 -15.05 7.09
N GLU A 813 -46.20 -15.50 6.04
CA GLU A 813 -46.73 -16.52 5.14
C GLU A 813 -46.76 -17.90 5.81
N ASN A 814 -45.76 -18.21 6.64
CA ASN A 814 -45.74 -19.45 7.43
C ASN A 814 -46.86 -19.46 8.49
N ALA A 815 -47.13 -18.31 9.10
CA ALA A 815 -48.23 -18.12 10.05
C ALA A 815 -49.59 -18.27 9.38
N VAL A 816 -49.77 -17.70 8.17
CA VAL A 816 -50.99 -17.88 7.35
C VAL A 816 -51.14 -19.35 6.94
N ASP A 817 -50.08 -20.02 6.49
CA ASP A 817 -50.09 -21.45 6.17
C ASP A 817 -50.41 -22.33 7.38
N CYS A 818 -49.94 -21.94 8.57
CA CYS A 818 -50.26 -22.62 9.82
C CYS A 818 -51.76 -22.52 10.14
N LEU A 819 -52.36 -21.32 9.96
CA LEU A 819 -53.79 -21.13 10.14
C LEU A 819 -54.62 -21.90 9.10
N LEU A 820 -54.19 -21.90 7.84
CA LEU A 820 -54.83 -22.66 6.76
C LEU A 820 -54.79 -24.17 7.03
N LYS A 821 -53.66 -24.71 7.52
CA LYS A 821 -53.52 -26.11 7.95
C LYS A 821 -54.43 -26.46 9.14
N ASN A 822 -54.79 -25.49 9.96
CA ASN A 822 -55.74 -25.62 11.07
C ASN A 822 -57.19 -25.24 10.69
N SER A 823 -57.50 -25.20 9.38
CA SER A 823 -58.83 -24.91 8.84
C SER A 823 -59.37 -23.51 9.17
N ILE A 824 -58.49 -22.52 9.36
CA ILE A 824 -58.85 -21.10 9.49
C ILE A 824 -58.45 -20.38 8.20
N TYR A 825 -59.42 -19.73 7.55
CA TYR A 825 -59.14 -18.94 6.35
C TYR A 825 -58.57 -17.58 6.76
N ALA A 826 -57.29 -17.36 6.45
CA ALA A 826 -56.57 -16.13 6.76
C ALA A 826 -55.76 -15.67 5.54
N ALA A 827 -55.42 -14.37 5.50
CA ALA A 827 -54.56 -13.79 4.49
C ALA A 827 -53.58 -12.79 5.14
N SER A 828 -52.40 -12.62 4.55
CA SER A 828 -51.43 -11.62 4.99
C SER A 828 -51.77 -10.22 4.47
N GLY A 829 -51.56 -9.20 5.29
CA GLY A 829 -51.73 -7.79 4.94
C GLY A 829 -50.64 -6.91 5.56
N MET A 830 -50.69 -5.60 5.27
CA MET A 830 -49.84 -4.60 5.92
C MET A 830 -50.70 -3.52 6.59
N GLY A 831 -50.54 -3.37 7.90
CA GLY A 831 -51.16 -2.32 8.71
C GLY A 831 -50.20 -1.14 8.94
N CYS A 832 -50.68 -0.09 9.62
CA CYS A 832 -49.92 1.14 9.85
C CYS A 832 -48.66 0.96 10.72
N THR A 833 -48.54 -0.16 11.44
CA THR A 833 -47.48 -0.47 12.41
C THR A 833 -46.66 -1.71 12.06
N GLY A 834 -47.03 -2.47 11.02
CA GLY A 834 -46.30 -3.68 10.62
C GLY A 834 -47.12 -4.71 9.84
N ALA A 835 -46.57 -5.91 9.70
CA ALA A 835 -47.22 -7.05 9.06
C ALA A 835 -48.40 -7.54 9.90
N ILE A 836 -49.55 -7.76 9.26
CA ILE A 836 -50.80 -8.16 9.93
C ILE A 836 -51.41 -9.40 9.29
N ILE A 837 -52.09 -10.23 10.09
CA ILE A 837 -52.89 -11.33 9.58
C ILE A 837 -54.36 -10.91 9.59
N MET A 838 -54.99 -10.94 8.43
CA MET A 838 -56.41 -10.66 8.23
C MET A 838 -57.20 -11.96 8.24
N LEU A 839 -58.28 -12.01 9.03
CA LEU A 839 -59.17 -13.17 9.12
C LEU A 839 -60.61 -12.73 9.47
N ASN A 840 -61.52 -13.70 9.55
CA ASN A 840 -62.87 -13.41 10.02
C ASN A 840 -62.91 -13.26 11.55
N ASN A 841 -63.68 -12.31 12.07
CA ASN A 841 -63.81 -12.01 13.50
C ASN A 841 -64.12 -13.26 14.35
N LYS A 842 -64.97 -14.16 13.83
CA LYS A 842 -65.36 -15.40 14.54
C LYS A 842 -64.19 -16.36 14.79
N ASP A 843 -63.12 -16.24 14.02
CA ASP A 843 -61.96 -17.14 14.09
C ASP A 843 -60.76 -16.51 14.84
N LYS A 844 -60.90 -15.26 15.33
CA LYS A 844 -59.82 -14.44 15.94
C LYS A 844 -59.19 -15.04 17.19
N GLU A 845 -59.99 -15.40 18.19
CA GLU A 845 -59.47 -15.94 19.46
C GLU A 845 -58.73 -17.27 19.24
N LYS A 846 -59.30 -18.15 18.41
CA LYS A 846 -58.70 -19.44 18.07
C LYS A 846 -57.39 -19.29 17.27
N ALA A 847 -57.34 -18.32 16.35
CA ALA A 847 -56.13 -18.03 15.58
C ALA A 847 -55.00 -17.50 16.48
N ILE A 848 -55.30 -16.61 17.44
CA ILE A 848 -54.31 -16.10 18.40
C ILE A 848 -53.71 -17.23 19.24
N ASP A 849 -54.53 -18.16 19.74
CA ASP A 849 -54.04 -19.28 20.54
C ASP A 849 -53.13 -20.21 19.73
N ILE A 850 -53.47 -20.51 18.47
CA ILE A 850 -52.64 -21.32 17.58
C ILE A 850 -51.31 -20.62 17.29
N LEU A 851 -51.36 -19.33 16.94
CA LEU A 851 -50.16 -18.56 16.61
C LEU A 851 -49.25 -18.34 17.82
N LYS A 852 -49.80 -18.17 19.04
CA LYS A 852 -49.00 -18.13 20.28
C LYS A 852 -48.34 -19.47 20.57
N LYS A 853 -49.08 -20.57 20.43
CA LYS A 853 -48.57 -21.92 20.70
C LYS A 853 -47.43 -22.31 19.76
N GLU A 854 -47.52 -21.91 18.49
CA GLU A 854 -46.51 -22.16 17.47
C GLU A 854 -45.41 -21.07 17.43
N GLY A 855 -45.46 -20.08 18.33
CA GLY A 855 -44.42 -19.07 18.51
C GLY A 855 -44.39 -17.95 17.47
N PHE A 856 -45.45 -17.76 16.70
CA PHE A 856 -45.56 -16.72 15.67
C PHE A 856 -45.93 -15.34 16.21
N LEU A 857 -46.52 -15.25 17.41
CA LEU A 857 -46.86 -13.99 18.06
C LEU A 857 -45.79 -13.56 19.06
N ILE A 858 -45.27 -12.35 18.88
CA ILE A 858 -44.28 -11.73 19.76
C ILE A 858 -45.02 -11.22 21.01
N SER A 859 -44.73 -11.79 22.18
CA SER A 859 -45.17 -11.19 23.45
C SER A 859 -44.46 -9.84 23.61
N PHE A 860 -45.22 -8.75 23.63
CA PHE A 860 -44.71 -7.41 23.95
C PHE A 860 -44.27 -7.30 25.41
#